data_AF-A0A8C1LWG7-F1
#
_entry.id   AF-A0A8C1LWG7-F1
#
_cell.length_a   1.000
_cell.length_b   1.000
_cell.length_c   1.000
_cell.angle_alpha   90.00
_cell.angle_beta   90.00
_cell.angle_gamma   90.00
#
_symmetry.space_group_name_H-M   'P 1'
#
loop_
_entity.id
_entity.type
_entity.pdbx_description
1 polymer ?
#
loop_
_entity_poly.entity_id
_entity_poly.type
_entity_poly.pdbx_seq_one_letter_code
_entity_poly.pdbx_strand_id
1 'polypeptide(L)'
;CVFTHQCLVTSLQSQYDYEYEDNLPKNCTTSESITGGTVEYSNGGAAGSLLIYHCSAGFEPYPISQKVCSSDGEWKPKVSRVKCEETNDYGDYEETQKNCTLKVSIKGGSVSYSNKGLEGSVLTYHCKAGHYPFPATQRVCDRDGEWSAMRLLNGQKILKAVCKEILCPAQLQLDNGQFWPRRQWFKIGEKQTFSCHEGFVLTGSAERNCTQWGGWTGTTPVCDNQSEDCKNPGTPPGALRSGERFRIGDKVHYLCQSGLDMLGPSERHCLDSKEWSGAEPRCYAQYTYDQPDAVAQALGGSLTAVMDVSHPDFKKQEQALGRTIRVAEGRLNVFILLDTSASISPESFHLAKNATIQLVQKLDSYEVTMRFGIISYASEAKEIVSITNDLSQDVHYVMRKLHEFSDKSHGSKRGTNLHDALNKVYEELALLRENKRSHFNETQNVIIIATDGYSNMGPNPINILPKIRNLFGYKSSIDHTKEELLDVYVFAVGQQVNKKELQSIASVKKDERHVFVLKDYRQLGLVFNQMISDSAVTKCGVAQEEQDKSETSYTSKPWHVDILWGPRTCRGSILTKSMVLTAAHCLIKVDSDESVSTASAEDITVQHGNGRVKAMELILHPRFDLKGLKDKNVKEFYDYDIALIRLSDITISKNARPICLPCTSSSNRALRMAPDSTCDQHKNMLLHLDETPAQFIRQGTHRSDTRIHIGAKRGSCIEEARSTIPEHSTASLSEVITDRFMCTGGTEKNRVQLTCKGDSGGPLFLRKRMRYFQVAVVSWGTKQICDSQTDVKEWPQDARDFHISVFPLMPWLKQHLHEELEFLP
;
A
#
# COMPACT_ATOMS: atom_id res chain seq x y z
N CYS A 1 57.66 36.72 -23.39
CA CYS A 1 58.36 35.43 -23.52
C CYS A 1 57.66 34.67 -24.65
N VAL A 2 58.03 34.73 -25.93
CA VAL A 2 59.33 34.43 -26.57
C VAL A 2 59.99 33.18 -25.99
N PHE A 3 60.03 32.11 -26.81
CA PHE A 3 61.06 31.06 -27.01
C PHE A 3 60.44 30.05 -28.00
N THR A 4 60.68 30.08 -29.33
CA THR A 4 61.83 29.60 -30.15
C THR A 4 62.11 28.09 -29.96
N HIS A 5 62.33 27.23 -30.97
CA HIS A 5 63.21 27.23 -32.18
C HIS A 5 62.68 26.16 -33.19
N GLN A 6 62.69 26.35 -34.53
CA GLN A 6 63.76 25.99 -35.52
C GLN A 6 64.12 24.48 -35.51
N CYS A 7 64.34 23.73 -36.61
CA CYS A 7 64.99 24.04 -37.89
C CYS A 7 64.94 22.84 -38.90
N LEU A 8 65.15 23.17 -40.19
CA LEU A 8 65.89 22.45 -41.28
C LEU A 8 65.40 21.07 -41.80
N VAL A 9 64.92 20.96 -43.06
CA VAL A 9 65.60 20.83 -44.37
C VAL A 9 66.25 19.45 -44.61
N THR A 10 65.76 18.71 -45.61
CA THR A 10 66.57 18.27 -46.77
C THR A 10 65.72 17.68 -47.90
N SER A 11 66.05 18.12 -49.10
CA SER A 11 65.68 17.59 -50.41
C SER A 11 66.41 16.30 -50.72
N LEU A 12 65.77 15.38 -51.45
CA LEU A 12 66.45 14.40 -52.30
C LEU A 12 65.55 14.11 -53.52
N GLN A 13 65.89 14.71 -54.65
CA GLN A 13 65.52 14.20 -55.98
C GLN A 13 66.58 13.17 -56.40
N SER A 14 66.16 11.99 -56.83
CA SER A 14 66.91 11.20 -57.81
C SER A 14 65.97 10.31 -58.61
N GLN A 15 65.89 10.60 -59.91
CA GLN A 15 65.77 9.67 -61.04
C GLN A 15 64.97 8.38 -60.84
N TYR A 16 63.76 8.34 -61.41
CA TYR A 16 63.13 7.09 -61.84
C TYR A 16 63.42 6.90 -63.33
N ASP A 17 64.34 5.98 -63.63
CA ASP A 17 64.48 5.38 -64.95
C ASP A 17 63.40 4.31 -65.14
N TYR A 18 62.84 4.28 -66.36
CA TYR A 18 61.83 3.34 -66.80
C TYR A 18 62.47 2.00 -67.19
N GLU A 19 62.01 0.90 -66.60
CA GLU A 19 62.09 -0.43 -67.23
C GLU A 19 60.67 -0.94 -67.50
N TYR A 20 60.35 -1.02 -68.79
CA TYR A 20 59.16 -1.64 -69.36
C TYR A 20 59.45 -3.15 -69.44
N GLU A 21 58.95 -3.95 -68.49
CA GLU A 21 58.78 -5.38 -68.70
C GLU A 21 57.42 -5.64 -69.34
N ASP A 22 57.44 -6.15 -70.58
CA ASP A 22 56.29 -6.68 -71.31
C ASP A 22 55.63 -7.82 -70.54
N ASN A 23 54.67 -7.51 -69.67
CA ASN A 23 53.74 -8.49 -69.12
C ASN A 23 52.53 -8.59 -70.03
N LEU A 24 52.62 -9.46 -71.03
CA LEU A 24 51.44 -9.97 -71.74
C LEU A 24 50.46 -10.55 -70.70
N PRO A 25 49.17 -10.15 -70.73
CA PRO A 25 48.20 -10.58 -69.74
C PRO A 25 48.09 -12.10 -69.71
N LYS A 26 48.26 -12.70 -68.53
CA LYS A 26 48.10 -14.15 -68.33
C LYS A 26 46.60 -14.48 -68.20
N ASN A 27 46.17 -15.57 -68.84
CA ASN A 27 44.80 -16.06 -68.71
C ASN A 27 44.64 -16.87 -67.42
N CYS A 28 43.51 -16.69 -66.74
CA CYS A 28 43.11 -17.45 -65.57
C CYS A 28 42.56 -18.84 -65.95
N THR A 29 42.66 -19.81 -65.03
CA THR A 29 42.19 -21.18 -65.24
C THR A 29 40.66 -21.29 -65.22
N THR A 30 40.07 -22.16 -66.05
CA THR A 30 38.61 -22.36 -66.14
C THR A 30 38.11 -23.60 -65.37
N SER A 31 38.76 -23.93 -64.26
CA SER A 31 38.49 -25.15 -63.47
C SER A 31 37.78 -24.89 -62.14
N GLU A 32 37.24 -23.69 -61.94
CA GLU A 32 36.48 -23.36 -60.72
C GLU A 32 35.15 -24.11 -60.67
N SER A 33 34.70 -24.42 -59.46
CA SER A 33 33.45 -25.12 -59.19
C SER A 33 32.76 -24.55 -57.95
N ILE A 34 31.45 -24.69 -57.89
CA ILE A 34 30.60 -24.33 -56.75
C ILE A 34 29.86 -25.56 -56.25
N THR A 35 29.74 -25.69 -54.93
CA THR A 35 28.95 -26.79 -54.34
C THR A 35 27.47 -26.42 -54.39
N GLY A 36 26.67 -27.19 -55.13
CA GLY A 36 25.22 -26.98 -55.26
C GLY A 36 24.78 -26.06 -56.41
N GLY A 37 25.67 -25.74 -57.35
CA GLY A 37 25.40 -24.82 -58.46
C GLY A 37 26.25 -25.07 -59.71
N THR A 38 26.25 -24.13 -60.66
CA THR A 38 27.08 -24.15 -61.88
C THR A 38 27.93 -22.89 -62.02
N VAL A 39 28.96 -22.92 -62.88
CA VAL A 39 29.88 -21.79 -63.13
C VAL A 39 29.87 -21.43 -64.61
N GLU A 40 29.80 -20.14 -64.91
CA GLU A 40 29.82 -19.60 -66.27
C GLU A 40 30.97 -18.61 -66.43
N TYR A 41 31.65 -18.64 -67.59
CA TYR A 41 32.77 -17.75 -67.90
C TYR A 41 32.42 -16.93 -69.14
N SER A 42 32.50 -15.61 -69.03
CA SER A 42 32.13 -14.73 -70.15
C SER A 42 33.12 -14.78 -71.31
N ASN A 43 34.41 -15.04 -71.06
CA ASN A 43 35.43 -15.05 -72.12
C ASN A 43 36.58 -16.04 -71.83
N GLY A 44 36.24 -17.25 -71.37
CA GLY A 44 37.16 -18.40 -71.29
C GLY A 44 38.41 -18.21 -70.41
N GLY A 45 38.42 -17.21 -69.52
CA GLY A 45 39.53 -16.95 -68.60
C GLY A 45 40.57 -15.93 -69.09
N ALA A 46 40.36 -15.20 -70.19
CA ALA A 46 41.25 -14.09 -70.55
C ALA A 46 41.28 -12.98 -69.48
N ALA A 47 42.35 -12.18 -69.41
CA ALA A 47 42.39 -11.04 -68.48
C ALA A 47 41.19 -10.10 -68.71
N GLY A 48 40.46 -9.79 -67.64
CA GLY A 48 39.18 -9.09 -67.68
C GLY A 48 37.94 -9.98 -67.85
N SER A 49 38.09 -11.29 -68.09
CA SER A 49 36.98 -12.25 -68.12
C SER A 49 36.26 -12.26 -66.77
N LEU A 50 34.94 -12.41 -66.82
CA LEU A 50 34.08 -12.54 -65.65
C LEU A 50 33.72 -14.02 -65.47
N LEU A 51 33.77 -14.49 -64.24
CA LEU A 51 33.29 -15.80 -63.80
C LEU A 51 32.08 -15.54 -62.91
N ILE A 52 30.94 -16.11 -63.25
CA ILE A 52 29.68 -15.97 -62.49
C ILE A 52 29.27 -17.34 -61.94
N TYR A 53 28.89 -17.38 -60.66
CA TYR A 53 28.34 -18.57 -60.01
C TYR A 53 26.81 -18.53 -60.06
N HIS A 54 26.20 -19.65 -60.43
CA HIS A 54 24.74 -19.80 -60.51
C HIS A 54 24.27 -20.88 -59.54
N CYS A 55 23.21 -20.61 -58.77
CA CYS A 55 22.58 -21.54 -57.84
C CYS A 55 21.13 -21.86 -58.26
N SER A 56 20.59 -22.98 -57.77
CA SER A 56 19.18 -23.32 -57.96
C SER A 56 18.25 -22.34 -57.22
N ALA A 57 17.01 -22.19 -57.70
CA ALA A 57 16.03 -21.25 -57.14
C ALA A 57 15.86 -21.40 -55.60
N GLY A 58 15.93 -20.29 -54.88
CA GLY A 58 15.87 -20.24 -53.40
C GLY A 58 17.23 -20.28 -52.69
N PHE A 59 18.34 -20.33 -53.44
CA PHE A 59 19.71 -20.31 -52.92
C PHE A 59 20.56 -19.29 -53.66
N GLU A 60 21.50 -18.64 -52.97
CA GLU A 60 22.46 -17.69 -53.57
C GLU A 60 23.93 -18.09 -53.30
N PRO A 61 24.88 -17.74 -54.20
CA PRO A 61 26.29 -18.03 -54.01
C PRO A 61 26.91 -17.18 -52.88
N TYR A 62 27.51 -17.83 -51.87
CA TYR A 62 28.21 -17.19 -50.76
C TYR A 62 29.69 -17.64 -50.68
N PRO A 63 30.66 -16.74 -50.38
CA PRO A 63 30.50 -15.33 -50.02
C PRO A 63 30.49 -14.34 -51.21
N ILE A 64 30.66 -14.83 -52.45
CA ILE A 64 30.69 -14.00 -53.65
C ILE A 64 29.93 -14.67 -54.78
N SER A 65 29.29 -13.87 -55.63
CA SER A 65 28.55 -14.33 -56.82
C SER A 65 29.38 -14.30 -58.10
N GLN A 66 30.52 -13.59 -58.12
CA GLN A 66 31.38 -13.50 -59.30
C GLN A 66 32.85 -13.22 -58.96
N LYS A 67 33.75 -13.59 -59.88
CA LYS A 67 35.18 -13.23 -59.87
C LYS A 67 35.59 -12.61 -61.20
N VAL A 68 36.62 -11.78 -61.20
CA VAL A 68 37.23 -11.20 -62.41
C VAL A 68 38.66 -11.70 -62.57
N CYS A 69 39.03 -12.09 -63.78
CA CYS A 69 40.39 -12.49 -64.10
C CYS A 69 41.29 -11.27 -64.16
N SER A 70 42.28 -11.19 -63.28
CA SER A 70 43.23 -10.08 -63.22
C SER A 70 44.38 -10.31 -64.21
N SER A 71 45.10 -9.26 -64.61
CA SER A 71 46.17 -9.32 -65.63
C SER A 71 47.37 -10.18 -65.22
N ASP A 72 47.48 -10.51 -63.93
CA ASP A 72 48.44 -11.45 -63.34
C ASP A 72 48.04 -12.94 -63.49
N GLY A 73 46.88 -13.24 -64.08
CA GLY A 73 46.40 -14.60 -64.35
C GLY A 73 45.69 -15.26 -63.16
N GLU A 74 45.23 -14.47 -62.19
CA GLU A 74 44.49 -14.96 -61.03
C GLU A 74 43.06 -14.40 -60.95
N TRP A 75 42.12 -15.24 -60.53
CA TRP A 75 40.75 -14.81 -60.25
C TRP A 75 40.66 -14.03 -58.93
N LYS A 76 40.09 -12.82 -58.98
CA LYS A 76 39.90 -11.96 -57.80
C LYS A 76 38.41 -11.64 -57.57
N PRO A 77 37.95 -11.59 -56.30
CA PRO A 77 38.73 -11.80 -55.07
C PRO A 77 39.07 -13.28 -54.81
N LYS A 78 40.22 -13.54 -54.18
CA LYS A 78 40.66 -14.89 -53.81
C LYS A 78 39.87 -15.38 -52.61
N VAL A 79 38.98 -16.34 -52.84
CA VAL A 79 38.22 -17.05 -51.81
C VAL A 79 38.43 -18.55 -51.96
N SER A 80 38.52 -19.26 -50.84
CA SER A 80 38.93 -20.67 -50.82
C SER A 80 37.85 -21.62 -51.34
N ARG A 81 36.55 -21.33 -51.12
CA ARG A 81 35.39 -22.09 -51.63
C ARG A 81 34.13 -21.22 -51.72
N VAL A 82 33.33 -21.41 -52.77
CA VAL A 82 31.99 -20.82 -52.94
C VAL A 82 30.95 -21.94 -52.88
N LYS A 83 29.82 -21.71 -52.20
CA LYS A 83 28.70 -22.66 -52.09
C LYS A 83 27.37 -21.94 -52.20
N CYS A 84 26.32 -22.67 -52.57
CA CYS A 84 24.95 -22.16 -52.55
C CYS A 84 24.37 -22.28 -51.13
N GLU A 85 23.91 -21.16 -50.55
CA GLU A 85 23.21 -21.10 -49.25
C GLU A 85 21.77 -20.63 -49.44
N GLU A 86 20.82 -21.10 -48.62
CA GLU A 86 19.40 -20.70 -48.68
C GLU A 86 19.27 -19.20 -48.45
N THR A 87 18.42 -18.54 -49.25
CA THR A 87 18.05 -17.14 -49.03
C THR A 87 17.20 -17.04 -47.76
N ASN A 88 17.83 -16.90 -46.60
CA ASN A 88 17.16 -16.33 -45.45
C ASN A 88 17.01 -14.84 -45.72
N ASP A 89 15.82 -14.42 -46.14
CA ASP A 89 15.43 -13.02 -46.23
C ASP A 89 15.22 -12.45 -44.81
N TYR A 90 16.34 -12.32 -44.11
CA TYR A 90 16.55 -11.37 -43.04
C TYR A 90 17.84 -10.63 -43.40
N GLY A 91 17.73 -9.77 -44.42
CA GLY A 91 18.65 -8.65 -44.51
C GLY A 91 18.52 -7.84 -43.22
N ASP A 92 19.54 -7.95 -42.35
CA ASP A 92 19.87 -6.96 -41.34
C ASP A 92 20.08 -5.63 -42.07
N TYR A 93 18.99 -4.91 -42.32
CA TYR A 93 19.06 -3.47 -42.25
C TYR A 93 19.26 -3.19 -40.77
N GLU A 94 20.50 -2.91 -40.35
CA GLU A 94 20.70 -2.07 -39.18
C GLU A 94 20.02 -0.72 -39.50
N GLU A 95 18.71 -0.63 -39.27
CA GLU A 95 18.03 0.64 -39.12
C GLU A 95 18.76 1.33 -37.99
N THR A 96 19.57 2.34 -38.33
CA THR A 96 20.21 3.20 -37.34
C THR A 96 19.14 3.69 -36.39
N GLN A 97 19.14 3.18 -35.15
CA GLN A 97 18.12 3.49 -34.16
C GLN A 97 18.04 5.01 -33.99
N LYS A 98 16.95 5.61 -34.47
CA LYS A 98 16.78 7.06 -34.43
C LYS A 98 16.39 7.47 -33.03
N ASN A 99 17.24 8.29 -32.41
CA ASN A 99 16.99 8.78 -31.07
C ASN A 99 16.12 10.04 -31.10
N CYS A 100 15.11 10.08 -30.23
CA CYS A 100 14.30 11.26 -30.02
C CYS A 100 15.14 12.45 -29.52
N THR A 101 14.79 13.64 -30.01
CA THR A 101 15.47 14.88 -29.64
C THR A 101 15.29 15.22 -28.16
N LEU A 102 16.37 15.68 -27.51
CA LEU A 102 16.33 16.20 -26.13
C LEU A 102 15.98 17.70 -26.06
N LYS A 103 15.73 18.34 -27.21
CA LYS A 103 15.34 19.77 -27.29
C LYS A 103 13.84 19.97 -27.04
N VAL A 104 13.23 19.16 -26.18
CA VAL A 104 11.84 19.33 -25.75
C VAL A 104 11.80 20.32 -24.59
N SER A 105 10.86 21.25 -24.63
CA SER A 105 10.63 22.22 -23.55
C SER A 105 9.15 22.36 -23.25
N ILE A 106 8.85 22.75 -22.01
CA ILE A 106 7.51 23.11 -21.54
C ILE A 106 7.54 24.55 -21.06
N LYS A 107 6.56 25.36 -21.49
CA LYS A 107 6.46 26.74 -21.03
C LYS A 107 6.07 26.76 -19.55
N GLY A 108 6.90 27.36 -18.70
CA GLY A 108 6.63 27.52 -17.26
C GLY A 108 7.01 26.30 -16.40
N GLY A 109 7.81 25.38 -16.92
CA GLY A 109 8.26 24.17 -16.23
C GLY A 109 9.59 23.64 -16.76
N SER A 110 9.91 22.40 -16.40
CA SER A 110 11.11 21.69 -16.87
C SER A 110 10.76 20.29 -17.41
N VAL A 111 11.74 19.63 -18.04
CA VAL A 111 11.59 18.29 -18.63
C VAL A 111 12.68 17.38 -18.08
N SER A 112 12.34 16.15 -17.71
CA SER A 112 13.29 15.08 -17.41
C SER A 112 13.13 13.94 -18.40
N TYR A 113 14.15 13.09 -18.53
CA TYR A 113 14.16 11.94 -19.41
C TYR A 113 14.63 10.71 -18.65
N SER A 114 13.96 9.56 -18.83
CA SER A 114 14.39 8.30 -18.21
C SER A 114 15.68 7.76 -18.84
N ASN A 115 15.70 7.58 -20.17
CA ASN A 115 16.82 7.03 -20.93
C ASN A 115 17.24 7.97 -22.08
N LYS A 116 17.26 9.28 -21.80
CA LYS A 116 17.54 10.33 -22.80
C LYS A 116 16.57 10.23 -23.99
N GLY A 117 17.07 9.97 -25.20
CA GLY A 117 16.30 9.91 -26.44
C GLY A 117 16.24 8.52 -27.06
N LEU A 118 16.67 7.47 -26.36
CA LEU A 118 16.59 6.10 -26.90
C LEU A 118 15.12 5.68 -27.10
N GLU A 119 14.87 4.73 -28.00
CA GLU A 119 13.55 4.11 -28.17
C GLU A 119 13.00 3.63 -26.82
N GLY A 120 11.73 3.93 -26.55
CA GLY A 120 11.09 3.62 -25.26
C GLY A 120 11.50 4.53 -24.10
N SER A 121 12.38 5.52 -24.31
CA SER A 121 12.63 6.57 -23.32
C SER A 121 11.33 7.33 -23.03
N VAL A 122 11.17 7.78 -21.80
CA VAL A 122 10.01 8.54 -21.34
C VAL A 122 10.48 9.94 -20.94
N LEU A 123 9.92 10.96 -21.59
CA LEU A 123 10.06 12.34 -21.13
C LEU A 123 8.93 12.66 -20.16
N THR A 124 9.25 13.32 -19.06
CA THR A 124 8.29 13.74 -18.04
C THR A 124 8.35 15.25 -17.88
N TYR A 125 7.19 15.90 -17.91
CA TYR A 125 7.06 17.33 -17.67
C TYR A 125 6.88 17.63 -16.19
N HIS A 126 7.61 18.64 -15.72
CA HIS A 126 7.55 19.11 -14.33
C HIS A 126 7.04 20.53 -14.29
N CYS A 127 6.01 20.76 -13.48
CA CYS A 127 5.46 22.09 -13.23
C CYS A 127 5.63 22.44 -11.76
N LYS A 128 5.70 23.75 -11.47
CA LYS A 128 5.69 24.26 -10.10
C LYS A 128 4.40 23.89 -9.36
N ALA A 129 4.43 23.90 -8.03
CA ALA A 129 3.26 23.64 -7.21
C ALA A 129 2.05 24.51 -7.65
N GLY A 130 0.87 23.92 -7.62
CA GLY A 130 -0.37 24.55 -8.11
C GLY A 130 -0.49 24.65 -9.63
N HIS A 131 0.42 24.06 -10.39
CA HIS A 131 0.35 23.95 -11.85
C HIS A 131 0.48 22.49 -12.29
N TYR A 132 -0.04 22.18 -13.48
CA TYR A 132 0.04 20.85 -14.07
C TYR A 132 0.47 20.90 -15.54
N PRO A 133 1.14 19.86 -16.08
CA PRO A 133 1.53 19.81 -17.48
C PRO A 133 0.33 19.60 -18.41
N PHE A 134 0.25 20.38 -19.48
CA PHE A 134 -0.77 20.25 -20.51
C PHE A 134 -0.16 20.21 -21.91
N PRO A 135 -0.66 19.36 -22.84
CA PRO A 135 -1.82 18.45 -22.70
C PRO A 135 -1.47 17.05 -22.17
N ALA A 136 -0.19 16.73 -22.04
CA ALA A 136 0.28 15.45 -21.55
C ALA A 136 1.30 15.68 -20.44
N THR A 137 1.39 14.73 -19.52
CA THR A 137 2.35 14.75 -18.41
C THR A 137 3.64 14.01 -18.75
N GLN A 138 3.54 13.01 -19.62
CA GLN A 138 4.66 12.26 -20.15
C GLN A 138 4.48 11.98 -21.64
N ARG A 139 5.59 11.69 -22.33
CA ARG A 139 5.60 11.21 -23.72
C ARG A 139 6.66 10.12 -23.84
N VAL A 140 6.36 9.09 -24.63
CA VAL A 140 7.27 7.98 -24.95
C VAL A 140 7.92 8.23 -26.30
N CYS A 141 9.21 7.88 -26.43
CA CYS A 141 9.97 7.89 -27.67
C CYS A 141 9.66 6.64 -28.49
N ASP A 142 9.21 6.80 -29.74
CA ASP A 142 8.91 5.70 -30.64
C ASP A 142 10.13 5.22 -31.44
N ARG A 143 9.92 4.22 -32.32
CA ARG A 143 10.96 3.62 -33.17
C ARG A 143 11.45 4.56 -34.26
N ASP A 144 10.60 5.49 -34.68
CA ASP A 144 10.88 6.45 -35.73
C ASP A 144 11.79 7.59 -35.22
N GLY A 145 12.06 7.62 -33.91
CA GLY A 145 12.81 8.67 -33.24
C GLY A 145 11.96 9.91 -32.96
N GLU A 146 10.64 9.75 -32.87
CA GLU A 146 9.71 10.80 -32.56
C GLU A 146 9.07 10.61 -31.18
N TRP A 147 8.84 11.73 -30.49
CA TRP A 147 8.10 11.69 -29.24
C TRP A 147 6.60 11.55 -29.54
N SER A 148 5.93 10.61 -28.87
CA SER A 148 4.47 10.40 -28.97
C SER A 148 3.67 11.72 -29.03
N ALA A 149 2.73 11.79 -29.97
CA ALA A 149 2.03 13.03 -30.29
C ALA A 149 1.18 13.53 -29.11
N MET A 150 1.32 14.82 -28.78
CA MET A 150 0.45 15.49 -27.82
C MET A 150 -0.90 15.80 -28.49
N ARG A 151 -2.01 15.35 -27.90
CA ARG A 151 -3.36 15.52 -28.46
C ARG A 151 -4.32 16.09 -27.43
N LEU A 152 -5.27 16.89 -27.89
CA LEU A 152 -6.45 17.29 -27.14
C LEU A 152 -7.50 16.17 -27.12
N LEU A 153 -8.51 16.30 -26.26
CA LEU A 153 -9.65 15.37 -26.17
C LEU A 153 -10.42 15.21 -27.50
N ASN A 154 -10.37 16.22 -28.38
CA ASN A 154 -10.97 16.18 -29.72
C ASN A 154 -10.03 15.57 -30.80
N GLY A 155 -8.90 14.99 -30.41
CA GLY A 155 -7.91 14.38 -31.31
C GLY A 155 -6.92 15.36 -31.96
N GLN A 156 -7.11 16.67 -31.77
CA GLN A 156 -6.26 17.71 -32.36
C GLN A 156 -4.84 17.68 -31.79
N LYS A 157 -3.83 17.67 -32.67
CA LYS A 157 -2.41 17.70 -32.27
C LYS A 157 -2.01 19.07 -31.71
N ILE A 158 -1.28 19.06 -30.60
CA ILE A 158 -0.69 20.24 -29.95
C ILE A 158 0.83 20.13 -30.08
N LEU A 159 1.51 21.22 -30.44
CA LEU A 159 2.97 21.21 -30.65
C LEU A 159 3.75 21.74 -29.44
N LYS A 160 3.12 22.51 -28.55
CA LYS A 160 3.78 23.15 -27.40
C LYS A 160 3.12 22.75 -26.09
N ALA A 161 3.91 22.19 -25.18
CA ALA A 161 3.49 21.91 -23.82
C ALA A 161 3.53 23.19 -22.96
N VAL A 162 2.58 23.34 -22.05
CA VAL A 162 2.49 24.49 -21.14
C VAL A 162 2.07 24.02 -19.75
N CYS A 163 2.70 24.56 -18.71
CA CYS A 163 2.22 24.43 -17.34
C CYS A 163 0.99 25.32 -17.14
N LYS A 164 -0.17 24.72 -16.92
CA LYS A 164 -1.43 25.43 -16.65
C LYS A 164 -1.70 25.48 -15.14
N GLU A 165 -2.37 26.53 -14.68
CA GLU A 165 -2.84 26.63 -13.29
C GLU A 165 -3.87 25.53 -12.98
N ILE A 166 -3.77 24.93 -11.79
CA ILE A 166 -4.79 24.03 -11.24
C ILE A 166 -5.96 24.88 -10.78
N LEU A 167 -7.16 24.52 -11.23
CA LEU A 167 -8.41 25.19 -10.88
C LEU A 167 -9.43 24.18 -10.36
N CYS A 168 -10.24 24.55 -9.37
CA CYS A 168 -11.35 23.74 -8.91
C CYS A 168 -12.64 24.14 -9.65
N PRO A 169 -13.42 23.19 -10.17
CA PRO A 169 -14.71 23.50 -10.78
C PRO A 169 -15.70 23.94 -9.70
N ALA A 170 -16.40 25.04 -9.91
CA ALA A 170 -17.33 25.56 -8.91
C ALA A 170 -18.60 24.72 -8.79
N GLN A 171 -19.27 24.78 -7.63
CA GLN A 171 -20.67 24.38 -7.56
C GLN A 171 -21.54 25.46 -8.22
N LEU A 172 -22.25 25.08 -9.28
CA LEU A 172 -23.01 26.00 -10.14
C LEU A 172 -24.49 26.07 -9.80
N GLN A 173 -24.98 25.13 -8.98
CA GLN A 173 -26.37 24.98 -8.63
C GLN A 173 -26.49 24.64 -7.14
N LEU A 174 -27.41 25.32 -6.47
CA LEU A 174 -27.86 25.04 -5.12
C LEU A 174 -29.36 25.33 -5.08
N ASP A 175 -30.17 24.29 -5.07
CA ASP A 175 -31.63 24.44 -5.02
C ASP A 175 -32.02 25.10 -3.69
N ASN A 176 -32.96 26.04 -3.71
CA ASN A 176 -33.45 26.73 -2.50
C ASN A 176 -32.35 27.35 -1.63
N GLY A 177 -31.28 27.83 -2.25
CA GLY A 177 -30.20 28.51 -1.58
C GLY A 177 -29.42 29.44 -2.51
N GLN A 178 -28.39 30.05 -1.94
CA GLN A 178 -27.50 30.97 -2.63
C GLN A 178 -26.05 30.65 -2.30
N PHE A 179 -25.17 30.95 -3.25
CA PHE A 179 -23.73 30.73 -3.13
C PHE A 179 -22.95 31.92 -3.69
N TRP A 180 -21.76 32.15 -3.12
CA TRP A 180 -20.86 33.23 -3.54
C TRP A 180 -19.39 32.88 -3.33
N PRO A 181 -18.47 33.46 -4.13
CA PRO A 181 -18.74 34.23 -5.34
C PRO A 181 -19.26 33.34 -6.49
N ARG A 182 -20.04 33.90 -7.43
CA ARG A 182 -20.56 33.17 -8.60
C ARG A 182 -19.52 33.16 -9.71
N ARG A 183 -18.67 32.13 -9.73
CA ARG A 183 -17.64 31.90 -10.76
C ARG A 183 -17.67 30.43 -11.17
N GLN A 184 -17.16 30.11 -12.36
CA GLN A 184 -17.08 28.72 -12.82
C GLN A 184 -15.84 27.98 -12.30
N TRP A 185 -14.78 28.71 -11.99
CA TRP A 185 -13.47 28.16 -11.63
C TRP A 185 -12.87 28.96 -10.49
N PHE A 186 -12.19 28.24 -9.59
CA PHE A 186 -11.56 28.81 -8.41
C PHE A 186 -10.08 28.43 -8.37
N LYS A 187 -9.24 29.37 -7.94
CA LYS A 187 -7.82 29.13 -7.69
C LYS A 187 -7.62 28.45 -6.33
N ILE A 188 -6.49 27.76 -6.19
CA ILE A 188 -6.11 27.13 -4.91
C ILE A 188 -6.15 28.18 -3.78
N GLY A 189 -6.81 27.82 -2.68
CA GLY A 189 -7.00 28.68 -1.51
C GLY A 189 -8.18 29.63 -1.60
N GLU A 190 -8.79 29.83 -2.78
CA GLU A 190 -10.07 30.56 -2.86
C GLU A 190 -11.22 29.71 -2.32
N LYS A 191 -12.26 30.39 -1.84
CA LYS A 191 -13.39 29.79 -1.13
C LYS A 191 -14.73 30.11 -1.77
N GLN A 192 -15.65 29.15 -1.68
CA GLN A 192 -17.05 29.28 -2.06
C GLN A 192 -17.92 29.04 -0.82
N THR A 193 -18.83 29.96 -0.55
CA THR A 193 -19.72 29.95 0.63
C THR A 193 -21.17 29.75 0.19
N PHE A 194 -21.95 29.09 1.03
CA PHE A 194 -23.31 28.63 0.75
C PHE A 194 -24.25 28.99 1.90
N SER A 195 -25.49 29.36 1.56
CA SER A 195 -26.57 29.56 2.55
C SER A 195 -27.91 29.15 1.96
N CYS A 196 -28.78 28.56 2.76
CA CYS A 196 -30.13 28.20 2.36
C CYS A 196 -31.12 29.36 2.53
N HIS A 197 -32.19 29.34 1.73
CA HIS A 197 -33.32 30.23 1.94
C HIS A 197 -34.12 29.83 3.18
N GLU A 198 -34.99 30.73 3.64
CA GLU A 198 -35.85 30.48 4.80
C GLU A 198 -36.71 29.22 4.59
N GLY A 199 -36.83 28.39 5.63
CA GLY A 199 -37.55 27.11 5.58
C GLY A 199 -36.72 25.91 5.11
N PHE A 200 -35.45 26.11 4.72
CA PHE A 200 -34.54 25.04 4.31
C PHE A 200 -33.34 24.92 5.25
N VAL A 201 -32.92 23.70 5.53
CA VAL A 201 -31.76 23.40 6.38
C VAL A 201 -30.56 23.08 5.49
N LEU A 202 -29.42 23.72 5.78
CA LEU A 202 -28.16 23.42 5.11
C LEU A 202 -27.58 22.12 5.67
N THR A 203 -27.46 21.12 4.81
CA THR A 203 -26.67 19.91 5.06
C THR A 203 -25.38 19.98 4.23
N GLY A 204 -24.28 19.48 4.78
CA GLY A 204 -22.96 19.61 4.15
C GLY A 204 -22.19 20.87 4.59
N SER A 205 -21.16 21.24 3.83
CA SER A 205 -20.23 22.31 4.25
C SER A 205 -20.68 23.70 3.79
N ALA A 206 -20.92 24.61 4.75
CA ALA A 206 -21.29 26.00 4.49
C ALA A 206 -20.20 26.82 3.78
N GLU A 207 -18.94 26.40 3.91
CA GLU A 207 -17.81 26.98 3.21
C GLU A 207 -16.90 25.86 2.72
N ARG A 208 -16.40 25.99 1.49
CA ARG A 208 -15.47 25.05 0.87
C ARG A 208 -14.29 25.81 0.28
N ASN A 209 -13.09 25.25 0.42
CA ASN A 209 -11.85 25.81 -0.11
C ASN A 209 -11.33 24.96 -1.27
N CYS A 210 -10.86 25.61 -2.34
CA CYS A 210 -10.24 24.95 -3.48
C CYS A 210 -8.84 24.46 -3.10
N THR A 211 -8.54 23.21 -3.44
CA THR A 211 -7.34 22.51 -2.97
C THR A 211 -6.33 22.23 -4.08
N GLN A 212 -5.10 21.89 -3.68
CA GLN A 212 -4.02 21.54 -4.62
C GLN A 212 -4.26 20.27 -5.44
N TRP A 213 -5.21 19.42 -5.03
CA TRP A 213 -5.62 18.23 -5.78
C TRP A 213 -6.77 18.51 -6.76
N GLY A 214 -7.09 19.78 -7.01
CA GLY A 214 -8.11 20.18 -7.98
C GLY A 214 -9.53 19.82 -7.55
N GLY A 215 -9.76 19.72 -6.24
CA GLY A 215 -11.06 19.44 -5.61
C GLY A 215 -11.39 20.42 -4.49
N TRP A 216 -12.39 20.10 -3.69
CA TRP A 216 -12.88 20.96 -2.61
C TRP A 216 -12.80 20.27 -1.25
N THR A 217 -12.54 21.05 -0.20
CA THR A 217 -12.68 20.58 1.18
C THR A 217 -14.15 20.34 1.53
N GLY A 218 -14.40 19.51 2.56
CA GLY A 218 -15.74 19.27 3.07
C GLY A 218 -16.67 18.51 2.11
N THR A 219 -17.94 18.42 2.49
CA THR A 219 -19.02 17.71 1.79
C THR A 219 -19.89 18.65 0.97
N THR A 220 -20.55 18.12 -0.06
CA THR A 220 -21.42 18.89 -0.97
C THR A 220 -22.57 19.55 -0.20
N PRO A 221 -22.71 20.89 -0.24
CA PRO A 221 -23.80 21.60 0.42
C PRO A 221 -25.12 21.39 -0.30
N VAL A 222 -26.17 21.11 0.48
CA VAL A 222 -27.53 20.86 0.03
C VAL A 222 -28.50 21.58 0.95
N CYS A 223 -29.47 22.28 0.36
CA CYS A 223 -30.58 22.87 1.09
C CYS A 223 -31.81 21.98 0.94
N ASP A 224 -32.26 21.45 2.08
CA ASP A 224 -33.36 20.50 2.11
C ASP A 224 -34.38 20.92 3.19
N ASN A 225 -35.66 20.84 2.85
CA ASN A 225 -36.78 21.08 3.76
C ASN A 225 -37.36 19.77 4.30
N GLN A 226 -36.81 18.62 3.89
CA GLN A 226 -37.22 17.27 4.31
C GLN A 226 -38.70 16.95 4.06
N SER A 227 -39.33 17.61 3.07
CA SER A 227 -40.76 17.42 2.77
C SER A 227 -41.06 16.33 1.75
N GLU A 228 -40.06 15.91 0.97
CA GLU A 228 -40.18 14.87 -0.07
C GLU A 228 -39.77 13.49 0.47
N ASP A 229 -40.04 12.42 -0.30
CA ASP A 229 -39.70 11.06 0.13
C ASP A 229 -38.19 10.85 0.26
N CYS A 230 -37.44 11.15 -0.81
CA CYS A 230 -35.98 11.15 -0.78
C CYS A 230 -35.43 12.55 -0.44
N LYS A 231 -34.34 12.57 0.32
CA LYS A 231 -33.56 13.80 0.58
C LYS A 231 -33.11 14.44 -0.73
N ASN A 232 -32.92 15.76 -0.75
CA ASN A 232 -32.36 16.41 -1.93
C ASN A 232 -30.97 15.79 -2.25
N PRO A 233 -30.74 15.26 -3.46
CA PRO A 233 -29.50 14.56 -3.79
C PRO A 233 -28.29 15.50 -4.00
N GLY A 234 -28.51 16.82 -3.98
CA GLY A 234 -27.46 17.82 -4.14
C GLY A 234 -26.92 17.96 -5.55
N THR A 235 -26.08 18.97 -5.80
CA THR A 235 -25.38 19.12 -7.08
C THR A 235 -23.87 19.28 -6.83
N PRO A 236 -23.05 18.28 -7.18
CA PRO A 236 -21.61 18.31 -6.90
C PRO A 236 -20.88 19.40 -7.71
N PRO A 237 -19.68 19.83 -7.27
CA PRO A 237 -18.90 20.83 -7.99
C PRO A 237 -18.61 20.41 -9.44
N GLY A 238 -18.81 21.32 -10.39
CA GLY A 238 -18.65 21.08 -11.81
C GLY A 238 -19.80 20.33 -12.49
N ALA A 239 -20.86 19.98 -11.76
CA ALA A 239 -22.05 19.34 -12.30
C ALA A 239 -23.22 20.32 -12.44
N LEU A 240 -24.14 19.97 -13.34
CA LEU A 240 -25.50 20.48 -13.42
C LEU A 240 -26.45 19.30 -13.23
N ARG A 241 -27.57 19.53 -12.54
CA ARG A 241 -28.55 18.49 -12.23
C ARG A 241 -29.92 18.84 -12.79
N SER A 242 -30.55 17.89 -13.46
CA SER A 242 -31.95 17.97 -13.89
C SER A 242 -32.86 17.06 -13.06
N GLY A 243 -34.14 17.44 -12.95
CA GLY A 243 -35.16 16.80 -12.13
C GLY A 243 -35.36 17.52 -10.79
N GLU A 244 -36.55 18.00 -10.48
CA GLU A 244 -36.79 18.86 -9.30
C GLU A 244 -37.66 18.21 -8.22
N ARG A 245 -38.21 17.02 -8.51
CA ARG A 245 -39.04 16.25 -7.58
C ARG A 245 -38.28 15.03 -7.08
N PHE A 246 -38.46 14.70 -5.80
CA PHE A 246 -37.69 13.66 -5.10
C PHE A 246 -38.61 12.60 -4.48
N ARG A 247 -39.70 12.25 -5.17
CA ARG A 247 -40.62 11.19 -4.72
C ARG A 247 -40.10 9.82 -5.12
N ILE A 248 -40.60 8.78 -4.46
CA ILE A 248 -40.28 7.40 -4.82
C ILE A 248 -40.54 7.18 -6.32
N GLY A 249 -39.53 6.67 -7.03
CA GLY A 249 -39.53 6.45 -8.47
C GLY A 249 -39.06 7.62 -9.34
N ASP A 250 -38.94 8.84 -8.81
CA ASP A 250 -38.41 9.98 -9.55
C ASP A 250 -36.91 9.80 -9.86
N LYS A 251 -36.46 10.45 -10.93
CA LYS A 251 -35.10 10.37 -11.45
C LYS A 251 -34.45 11.74 -11.53
N VAL A 252 -33.14 11.77 -11.29
CA VAL A 252 -32.30 12.95 -11.51
C VAL A 252 -31.14 12.59 -12.42
N HIS A 253 -30.80 13.50 -13.33
CA HIS A 253 -29.67 13.33 -14.23
C HIS A 253 -28.60 14.39 -13.95
N TYR A 254 -27.34 13.98 -14.05
CA TYR A 254 -26.19 14.84 -13.86
C TYR A 254 -25.46 15.02 -15.18
N LEU A 255 -24.91 16.22 -15.39
CA LEU A 255 -24.03 16.54 -16.51
C LEU A 255 -22.83 17.33 -15.99
N CYS A 256 -21.62 16.87 -16.30
CA CYS A 256 -20.41 17.62 -15.99
C CYS A 256 -20.18 18.75 -17.01
N GLN A 257 -19.61 19.86 -16.56
CA GLN A 257 -19.14 20.92 -17.44
C GLN A 257 -18.17 20.38 -18.51
N SER A 258 -18.15 21.03 -19.67
CA SER A 258 -17.27 20.67 -20.79
C SER A 258 -15.80 20.61 -20.36
N GLY A 259 -15.12 19.51 -20.71
CA GLY A 259 -13.72 19.26 -20.36
C GLY A 259 -13.49 18.56 -19.02
N LEU A 260 -14.55 18.22 -18.28
CA LEU A 260 -14.49 17.37 -17.08
C LEU A 260 -14.99 15.95 -17.39
N ASP A 261 -14.38 14.96 -16.76
CA ASP A 261 -14.84 13.57 -16.79
C ASP A 261 -15.83 13.34 -15.64
N MET A 262 -16.98 12.77 -15.95
CA MET A 262 -17.90 12.26 -14.93
C MET A 262 -17.32 10.97 -14.34
N LEU A 263 -17.45 10.80 -13.03
CA LEU A 263 -17.13 9.59 -12.28
C LEU A 263 -18.35 9.23 -11.42
N GLY A 264 -18.87 8.01 -11.55
CA GLY A 264 -20.09 7.58 -10.86
C GLY A 264 -21.35 7.72 -11.74
N PRO A 265 -22.53 7.37 -11.21
CA PRO A 265 -23.74 7.25 -12.01
C PRO A 265 -24.21 8.61 -12.56
N SER A 266 -24.49 8.67 -13.86
CA SER A 266 -25.04 9.87 -14.53
C SER A 266 -26.53 10.07 -14.28
N GLU A 267 -27.24 9.02 -13.83
CA GLU A 267 -28.65 9.02 -13.44
C GLU A 267 -28.77 8.38 -12.05
N ARG A 268 -29.54 9.00 -11.16
CA ARG A 268 -29.93 8.41 -9.87
C ARG A 268 -31.46 8.41 -9.77
N HIS A 269 -32.03 7.38 -9.15
CA HIS A 269 -33.47 7.26 -8.93
C HIS A 269 -33.78 7.09 -7.44
N CYS A 270 -34.90 7.65 -6.99
CA CYS A 270 -35.37 7.53 -5.61
C CYS A 270 -36.00 6.15 -5.41
N LEU A 271 -35.43 5.36 -4.49
CA LEU A 271 -35.86 4.00 -4.20
C LEU A 271 -37.05 3.99 -3.21
N ASP A 272 -37.78 2.88 -3.15
CA ASP A 272 -38.82 2.64 -2.13
C ASP A 272 -38.28 2.78 -0.69
N SER A 273 -36.96 2.61 -0.52
CA SER A 273 -36.26 2.85 0.75
C SER A 273 -36.08 4.32 1.11
N LYS A 274 -36.65 5.27 0.35
CA LYS A 274 -36.50 6.72 0.54
C LYS A 274 -35.05 7.23 0.43
N GLU A 275 -34.24 6.52 -0.35
CA GLU A 275 -32.82 6.84 -0.57
C GLU A 275 -32.50 6.76 -2.06
N TRP A 276 -31.49 7.51 -2.51
CA TRP A 276 -31.09 7.54 -3.91
C TRP A 276 -30.24 6.33 -4.29
N SER A 277 -30.47 5.78 -5.49
CA SER A 277 -29.62 4.73 -6.07
C SER A 277 -28.19 5.23 -6.31
N GLY A 278 -27.20 4.34 -6.17
CA GLY A 278 -25.80 4.62 -6.46
C GLY A 278 -25.18 5.73 -5.57
N ALA A 279 -23.92 6.04 -5.80
CA ALA A 279 -23.21 7.13 -5.12
C ALA A 279 -23.39 8.49 -5.82
N GLU A 280 -23.12 9.59 -5.13
CA GLU A 280 -23.04 10.94 -5.73
C GLU A 280 -21.95 10.97 -6.83
N PRO A 281 -22.26 11.47 -8.05
CA PRO A 281 -21.26 11.57 -9.11
C PRO A 281 -20.24 12.67 -8.82
N ARG A 282 -19.08 12.59 -9.48
CA ARG A 282 -18.02 13.58 -9.36
C ARG A 282 -17.56 14.03 -10.74
N CYS A 283 -17.26 15.32 -10.90
CA CYS A 283 -16.74 15.88 -12.15
C CYS A 283 -15.25 16.20 -12.00
N TYR A 284 -14.39 15.41 -12.64
CA TYR A 284 -12.94 15.47 -12.45
C TYR A 284 -12.26 16.09 -13.65
N ALA A 285 -11.40 17.07 -13.40
CA ALA A 285 -10.46 17.54 -14.41
C ALA A 285 -9.33 16.52 -14.58
N GLN A 286 -8.53 16.66 -15.64
CA GLN A 286 -7.37 15.77 -15.90
C GLN A 286 -6.35 15.71 -14.74
N TYR A 287 -6.23 16.77 -13.96
CA TYR A 287 -5.30 16.88 -12.83
C TYR A 287 -5.96 16.59 -11.47
N THR A 288 -7.26 16.28 -11.44
CA THR A 288 -7.98 15.99 -10.19
C THR A 288 -7.70 14.56 -9.74
N TYR A 289 -7.37 14.38 -8.46
CA TYR A 289 -7.14 13.08 -7.82
C TYR A 289 -7.71 13.03 -6.40
N ASP A 290 -7.95 11.82 -5.92
CA ASP A 290 -8.46 11.51 -4.59
C ASP A 290 -7.34 11.49 -3.56
N GLN A 291 -7.62 12.00 -2.37
CA GLN A 291 -6.68 11.92 -1.25
C GLN A 291 -6.71 10.52 -0.62
N PRO A 292 -5.55 9.97 -0.20
CA PRO A 292 -5.47 8.61 0.32
C PRO A 292 -6.40 8.33 1.51
N ASP A 293 -6.59 9.30 2.39
CA ASP A 293 -7.45 9.21 3.58
C ASP A 293 -8.94 9.10 3.20
N ALA A 294 -9.37 9.93 2.25
CA ALA A 294 -10.74 9.90 1.74
C ALA A 294 -11.05 8.59 0.98
N VAL A 295 -10.07 8.02 0.27
CA VAL A 295 -10.22 6.72 -0.41
C VAL A 295 -10.25 5.60 0.62
N ALA A 296 -9.31 5.60 1.56
CA ALA A 296 -9.23 4.63 2.65
C ALA A 296 -10.53 4.57 3.46
N GLN A 297 -11.14 5.72 3.76
CA GLN A 297 -12.42 5.79 4.46
C GLN A 297 -13.57 5.17 3.65
N ALA A 298 -13.66 5.45 2.35
CA ALA A 298 -14.71 4.86 1.51
C ALA A 298 -14.55 3.35 1.34
N LEU A 299 -13.31 2.92 1.11
CA LEU A 299 -12.99 1.50 0.96
C LEU A 299 -13.17 0.75 2.28
N GLY A 300 -12.76 1.37 3.39
CA GLY A 300 -12.97 0.89 4.75
C GLY A 300 -14.46 0.73 5.07
N GLY A 301 -15.31 1.72 4.80
CA GLY A 301 -16.75 1.61 5.04
C GLY A 301 -17.41 0.40 4.37
N SER A 302 -17.05 0.13 3.11
CA SER A 302 -17.62 -1.01 2.37
C SER A 302 -16.99 -2.37 2.75
N LEU A 303 -15.66 -2.45 2.94
CA LEU A 303 -15.00 -3.70 3.35
C LEU A 303 -15.15 -4.01 4.85
N THR A 304 -15.29 -3.01 5.73
CA THR A 304 -15.47 -3.24 7.17
C THR A 304 -16.79 -3.95 7.44
N ALA A 305 -17.85 -3.65 6.69
CA ALA A 305 -19.10 -4.41 6.78
C ALA A 305 -18.93 -5.93 6.50
N VAL A 306 -17.93 -6.31 5.70
CA VAL A 306 -17.54 -7.73 5.45
C VAL A 306 -16.74 -8.31 6.62
N MET A 307 -15.97 -7.46 7.31
CA MET A 307 -14.99 -7.85 8.32
C MET A 307 -15.52 -7.80 9.76
N ASP A 308 -16.74 -7.29 9.96
CA ASP A 308 -17.36 -7.00 11.25
C ASP A 308 -18.36 -8.08 11.73
N VAL A 309 -18.12 -9.32 11.30
CA VAL A 309 -18.99 -10.49 11.53
C VAL A 309 -18.90 -11.03 12.96
N SER A 310 -18.20 -10.34 13.88
CA SER A 310 -17.87 -10.91 15.20
C SER A 310 -18.36 -10.16 16.44
N HIS A 311 -19.28 -9.17 16.34
CA HIS A 311 -19.98 -8.67 17.54
C HIS A 311 -21.47 -8.35 17.35
N PRO A 312 -22.36 -8.82 18.25
CA PRO A 312 -23.81 -8.54 18.18
C PRO A 312 -24.20 -7.08 18.49
N ASP A 313 -23.30 -6.27 19.05
CA ASP A 313 -23.61 -4.91 19.54
C ASP A 313 -23.62 -3.82 18.45
N PHE A 314 -23.15 -4.12 17.23
CA PHE A 314 -23.03 -3.12 16.15
C PHE A 314 -24.35 -2.78 15.46
N LYS A 315 -25.48 -3.36 15.87
CA LYS A 315 -26.81 -3.08 15.29
C LYS A 315 -27.34 -1.64 15.54
N LYS A 316 -26.57 -0.70 16.09
CA LYS A 316 -27.09 0.60 16.58
C LYS A 316 -26.22 1.85 16.32
N GLN A 317 -25.44 1.93 15.25
CA GLN A 317 -24.84 3.22 14.84
C GLN A 317 -25.18 3.62 13.40
N GLU A 318 -26.03 4.64 13.26
CA GLU A 318 -26.53 5.25 12.02
C GLU A 318 -25.47 6.07 11.23
N GLN A 319 -24.17 5.89 11.45
CA GLN A 319 -23.13 6.72 10.83
C GLN A 319 -22.07 5.96 10.02
N ALA A 320 -22.18 4.65 9.88
CA ALA A 320 -21.36 3.91 8.92
C ALA A 320 -21.94 4.09 7.50
N LEU A 321 -21.21 4.78 6.62
CA LEU A 321 -21.48 4.79 5.18
C LEU A 321 -21.12 3.41 4.61
N GLY A 322 -22.05 2.46 4.68
CA GLY A 322 -21.88 1.11 4.13
C GLY A 322 -23.03 0.17 4.50
N ARG A 323 -23.36 -0.77 3.60
CA ARG A 323 -24.37 -1.82 3.82
C ARG A 323 -23.96 -2.77 4.96
N THR A 324 -24.90 -3.24 5.78
CA THR A 324 -24.66 -4.41 6.66
C THR A 324 -24.62 -5.67 5.81
N ILE A 325 -23.43 -6.24 5.60
CA ILE A 325 -23.27 -7.47 4.82
C ILE A 325 -23.44 -8.66 5.76
N ARG A 326 -24.43 -9.51 5.49
CA ARG A 326 -24.63 -10.75 6.24
C ARG A 326 -23.63 -11.80 5.77
N VAL A 327 -22.40 -11.74 6.28
CA VAL A 327 -21.50 -12.89 6.13
C VAL A 327 -21.87 -13.87 7.24
N ALA A 328 -22.51 -14.98 6.89
CA ALA A 328 -22.93 -15.98 7.87
C ALA A 328 -21.74 -16.68 8.56
N GLU A 329 -20.55 -16.68 7.93
CA GLU A 329 -19.33 -17.37 8.43
C GLU A 329 -18.00 -16.64 8.17
N GLY A 330 -17.99 -15.37 7.72
CA GLY A 330 -16.74 -14.61 7.50
C GLY A 330 -15.78 -15.21 6.45
N ARG A 331 -16.25 -15.47 5.22
CA ARG A 331 -15.43 -15.98 4.09
C ARG A 331 -15.29 -14.95 2.97
N LEU A 332 -14.06 -14.67 2.56
CA LEU A 332 -13.74 -13.64 1.57
C LEU A 332 -12.71 -14.12 0.55
N ASN A 333 -13.02 -13.98 -0.74
CA ASN A 333 -12.10 -14.14 -1.85
C ASN A 333 -11.65 -12.76 -2.33
N VAL A 334 -10.35 -12.52 -2.42
CA VAL A 334 -9.79 -11.25 -2.88
C VAL A 334 -8.95 -11.49 -4.13
N PHE A 335 -9.44 -10.98 -5.26
CA PHE A 335 -8.72 -10.96 -6.52
C PHE A 335 -7.98 -9.62 -6.68
N ILE A 336 -6.69 -9.65 -6.95
CA ILE A 336 -5.87 -8.45 -7.16
C ILE A 336 -5.23 -8.52 -8.54
N LEU A 337 -5.59 -7.57 -9.40
CA LEU A 337 -5.14 -7.48 -10.78
C LEU A 337 -4.08 -6.39 -10.89
N LEU A 338 -2.84 -6.79 -11.19
CA LEU A 338 -1.68 -5.93 -11.31
C LEU A 338 -1.28 -5.72 -12.77
N ASP A 339 -1.38 -4.47 -13.21
CA ASP A 339 -0.92 -4.07 -14.54
C ASP A 339 0.63 -4.05 -14.59
N THR A 340 1.17 -4.78 -15.56
CA THR A 340 2.62 -4.91 -15.86
C THR A 340 2.94 -4.56 -17.29
N SER A 341 2.01 -3.89 -17.98
CA SER A 341 2.18 -3.46 -19.36
C SER A 341 3.26 -2.37 -19.49
N ALA A 342 3.64 -2.07 -20.74
CA ALA A 342 4.64 -1.05 -21.03
C ALA A 342 4.28 0.37 -20.54
N SER A 343 3.00 0.65 -20.27
CA SER A 343 2.57 1.96 -19.76
C SER A 343 2.88 2.14 -18.26
N ILE A 344 3.15 1.04 -17.55
CA ILE A 344 3.53 1.05 -16.14
C ILE A 344 5.05 0.95 -16.01
N SER A 345 5.67 1.96 -15.39
CA SER A 345 7.12 1.93 -15.17
C SER A 345 7.51 0.82 -14.19
N PRO A 346 8.73 0.24 -14.27
CA PRO A 346 9.19 -0.77 -13.31
C PRO A 346 9.09 -0.30 -11.85
N GLU A 347 9.41 0.96 -11.57
CA GLU A 347 9.26 1.57 -10.24
C GLU A 347 7.79 1.58 -9.79
N SER A 348 6.87 1.99 -10.68
CA SER A 348 5.42 2.01 -10.42
C SER A 348 4.89 0.60 -10.12
N PHE A 349 5.33 -0.39 -10.89
CA PHE A 349 4.98 -1.79 -10.64
C PHE A 349 5.51 -2.29 -9.29
N HIS A 350 6.77 -1.96 -8.95
CA HIS A 350 7.32 -2.29 -7.63
C HIS A 350 6.53 -1.65 -6.48
N LEU A 351 6.10 -0.40 -6.63
CA LEU A 351 5.22 0.27 -5.66
C LEU A 351 3.85 -0.40 -5.56
N ALA A 352 3.23 -0.76 -6.69
CA ALA A 352 1.97 -1.50 -6.72
C ALA A 352 2.07 -2.86 -6.01
N LYS A 353 3.17 -3.59 -6.26
CA LYS A 353 3.48 -4.88 -5.65
C LYS A 353 3.67 -4.75 -4.15
N ASN A 354 4.43 -3.76 -3.70
CA ASN A 354 4.64 -3.48 -2.27
C ASN A 354 3.33 -3.07 -1.59
N ALA A 355 2.51 -2.23 -2.24
CA ALA A 355 1.19 -1.86 -1.75
C ALA A 355 0.28 -3.10 -1.62
N THR A 356 0.36 -4.04 -2.58
CA THR A 356 -0.36 -5.31 -2.53
C THR A 356 0.08 -6.19 -1.37
N ILE A 357 1.39 -6.32 -1.13
CA ILE A 357 1.93 -7.04 0.02
C ILE A 357 1.40 -6.44 1.33
N GLN A 358 1.42 -5.11 1.45
CA GLN A 358 0.89 -4.41 2.61
C GLN A 358 -0.62 -4.66 2.79
N LEU A 359 -1.40 -4.62 1.71
CA LEU A 359 -2.83 -4.94 1.76
C LEU A 359 -3.07 -6.38 2.23
N VAL A 360 -2.38 -7.37 1.68
CA VAL A 360 -2.53 -8.79 2.06
C VAL A 360 -2.19 -8.99 3.54
N GLN A 361 -1.05 -8.47 4.01
CA GLN A 361 -0.66 -8.54 5.43
C GLN A 361 -1.70 -7.91 6.35
N LYS A 362 -2.30 -6.82 5.89
CA LYS A 362 -3.26 -6.05 6.65
C LYS A 362 -4.63 -6.72 6.70
N LEU A 363 -5.05 -7.32 5.59
CA LEU A 363 -6.25 -8.14 5.51
C LEU A 363 -6.11 -9.41 6.38
N ASP A 364 -4.93 -10.02 6.48
CA ASP A 364 -4.68 -11.17 7.37
C ASP A 364 -4.92 -10.86 8.86
N SER A 365 -4.76 -9.60 9.26
CA SER A 365 -4.94 -9.17 10.66
C SER A 365 -6.38 -9.24 11.15
N TYR A 366 -7.35 -9.31 10.23
CA TYR A 366 -8.78 -9.43 10.52
C TYR A 366 -9.17 -10.88 10.73
N GLU A 367 -10.11 -11.15 11.63
CA GLU A 367 -10.59 -12.49 11.98
C GLU A 367 -11.56 -13.08 10.93
N VAL A 368 -11.18 -13.05 9.65
CA VAL A 368 -11.97 -13.53 8.50
C VAL A 368 -11.13 -14.56 7.75
N THR A 369 -11.75 -15.62 7.23
CA THR A 369 -11.06 -16.57 6.36
C THR A 369 -10.95 -15.98 4.96
N MET A 370 -9.72 -15.84 4.48
CA MET A 370 -9.46 -15.15 3.21
C MET A 370 -8.66 -16.03 2.25
N ARG A 371 -9.01 -16.00 0.97
CA ARG A 371 -8.20 -16.57 -0.13
C ARG A 371 -7.82 -15.47 -1.10
N PHE A 372 -6.58 -15.49 -1.58
CA PHE A 372 -6.05 -14.50 -2.50
C PHE A 372 -5.83 -15.09 -3.90
N GLY A 373 -6.44 -14.47 -4.91
CA GLY A 373 -6.11 -14.66 -6.32
C GLY A 373 -5.33 -13.46 -6.82
N ILE A 374 -4.07 -13.61 -7.19
CA ILE A 374 -3.25 -12.49 -7.66
C ILE A 374 -2.84 -12.74 -9.10
N ILE A 375 -3.27 -11.85 -9.98
CA ILE A 375 -3.06 -11.96 -11.42
C ILE A 375 -2.32 -10.72 -11.89
N SER A 376 -1.21 -10.93 -12.60
CA SER A 376 -0.50 -9.87 -13.29
C SER A 376 -0.79 -9.96 -14.78
N TYR A 377 -1.00 -8.83 -15.45
CA TYR A 377 -1.35 -8.84 -16.87
C TYR A 377 -0.56 -7.83 -17.69
N ALA A 378 -0.28 -8.22 -18.93
CA ALA A 378 0.29 -7.40 -19.98
C ALA A 378 -0.41 -7.76 -21.30
N SER A 379 0.30 -8.28 -22.32
CA SER A 379 -0.39 -8.82 -23.52
C SER A 379 -1.23 -10.05 -23.18
N GLU A 380 -0.83 -10.79 -22.14
CA GLU A 380 -1.49 -11.97 -21.58
C GLU A 380 -1.54 -11.85 -20.05
N ALA A 381 -2.48 -12.56 -19.43
CA ALA A 381 -2.59 -12.70 -17.99
C ALA A 381 -1.71 -13.84 -17.47
N LYS A 382 -1.07 -13.62 -16.32
CA LYS A 382 -0.27 -14.60 -15.58
C LYS A 382 -0.70 -14.62 -14.12
N GLU A 383 -1.03 -15.80 -13.63
CA GLU A 383 -1.29 -16.02 -12.22
C GLU A 383 0.02 -15.95 -11.42
N ILE A 384 0.05 -15.06 -10.43
CA ILE A 384 1.08 -15.05 -9.37
C ILE A 384 0.65 -16.02 -8.27
N VAL A 385 -0.62 -15.96 -7.89
CA VAL A 385 -1.27 -16.85 -6.93
C VAL A 385 -2.64 -17.22 -7.49
N SER A 386 -2.91 -18.51 -7.65
CA SER A 386 -4.26 -18.98 -7.98
C SER A 386 -5.11 -19.09 -6.73
N ILE A 387 -6.34 -18.56 -6.77
CA ILE A 387 -7.26 -18.65 -5.62
C ILE A 387 -7.75 -20.09 -5.36
N THR A 388 -7.67 -20.94 -6.39
CA THR A 388 -8.08 -22.35 -6.30
C THR A 388 -7.07 -23.20 -5.54
N ASN A 389 -5.83 -22.71 -5.39
CA ASN A 389 -4.80 -23.35 -4.58
C ASN A 389 -5.15 -23.21 -3.10
N ASP A 390 -5.09 -24.30 -2.34
CA ASP A 390 -5.38 -24.26 -0.89
C ASP A 390 -4.36 -23.46 -0.08
N LEU A 391 -3.16 -23.20 -0.62
CA LEU A 391 -2.17 -22.29 -0.02
C LEU A 391 -2.47 -20.81 -0.26
N SER A 392 -3.51 -20.47 -1.05
CA SER A 392 -3.95 -19.08 -1.28
C SER A 392 -4.46 -18.37 -0.02
N GLN A 393 -4.73 -19.12 1.05
CA GLN A 393 -5.08 -18.60 2.38
C GLN A 393 -3.86 -18.35 3.27
N ASP A 394 -2.67 -18.87 2.92
CA ASP A 394 -1.44 -18.64 3.68
C ASP A 394 -0.73 -17.38 3.18
N VAL A 395 -0.75 -16.34 4.01
CA VAL A 395 -0.15 -15.05 3.71
C VAL A 395 1.36 -15.13 3.48
N HIS A 396 2.08 -16.05 4.13
CA HIS A 396 3.51 -16.22 3.87
C HIS A 396 3.75 -16.79 2.47
N TYR A 397 2.92 -17.75 2.04
CA TYR A 397 2.95 -18.28 0.68
C TYR A 397 2.65 -17.18 -0.34
N VAL A 398 1.58 -16.41 -0.14
CA VAL A 398 1.16 -15.30 -1.03
C VAL A 398 2.26 -14.24 -1.14
N MET A 399 2.82 -13.81 0.00
CA MET A 399 3.91 -12.82 0.03
C MET A 399 5.15 -13.34 -0.69
N ARG A 400 5.55 -14.59 -0.48
CA ARG A 400 6.70 -15.19 -1.17
C ARG A 400 6.51 -15.17 -2.69
N LYS A 401 5.32 -15.54 -3.18
CA LYS A 401 4.99 -15.48 -4.61
C LYS A 401 5.05 -14.06 -5.18
N LEU A 402 4.56 -13.06 -4.44
CA LEU A 402 4.71 -11.65 -4.80
C LEU A 402 6.17 -11.21 -4.82
N HIS A 403 7.01 -11.63 -3.87
CA HIS A 403 8.44 -11.30 -3.86
C HIS A 403 9.18 -11.90 -5.06
N GLU A 404 8.88 -13.16 -5.42
CA GLU A 404 9.47 -13.88 -6.56
C GLU A 404 9.09 -13.26 -7.92
N PHE A 405 7.92 -12.63 -8.04
CA PHE A 405 7.45 -12.05 -9.30
C PHE A 405 8.13 -10.71 -9.64
N SER A 406 8.53 -10.52 -10.91
CA SER A 406 9.23 -9.32 -11.40
C SER A 406 8.51 -8.68 -12.58
N ASP A 407 8.84 -7.42 -12.89
CA ASP A 407 8.37 -6.72 -14.09
C ASP A 407 8.78 -7.42 -15.39
N LYS A 408 9.87 -8.20 -15.35
CA LYS A 408 10.38 -9.00 -16.48
C LYS A 408 9.64 -10.32 -16.68
N SER A 409 8.73 -10.71 -15.78
CA SER A 409 8.03 -11.99 -15.84
C SER A 409 7.15 -12.15 -17.09
N HIS A 410 6.76 -11.05 -17.75
CA HIS A 410 6.04 -11.06 -19.03
C HIS A 410 6.95 -11.08 -20.28
N GLY A 411 8.28 -11.01 -20.10
CA GLY A 411 9.24 -11.03 -21.21
C GLY A 411 9.02 -9.87 -22.19
N SER A 412 8.91 -10.18 -23.48
CA SER A 412 8.65 -9.21 -24.56
C SER A 412 7.16 -8.86 -24.73
N LYS A 413 6.25 -9.56 -24.05
CA LYS A 413 4.79 -9.40 -24.18
C LYS A 413 4.29 -8.23 -23.32
N ARG A 414 4.48 -6.99 -23.79
CA ARG A 414 4.26 -5.76 -23.00
C ARG A 414 3.00 -4.95 -23.36
N GLY A 415 2.01 -5.54 -24.04
CA GLY A 415 0.71 -4.91 -24.26
C GLY A 415 -0.13 -4.78 -23.00
N THR A 416 -1.39 -4.36 -23.15
CA THR A 416 -2.33 -4.17 -22.04
C THR A 416 -3.67 -4.84 -22.36
N ASN A 417 -3.89 -6.03 -21.80
CA ASN A 417 -5.06 -6.89 -22.05
C ASN A 417 -5.84 -7.16 -20.74
N LEU A 418 -6.57 -6.16 -20.26
CA LEU A 418 -7.38 -6.29 -19.04
C LEU A 418 -8.54 -7.29 -19.20
N HIS A 419 -9.03 -7.51 -20.41
CA HIS A 419 -10.05 -8.52 -20.69
C HIS A 419 -9.56 -9.92 -20.35
N ASP A 420 -8.33 -10.28 -20.74
CA ASP A 420 -7.73 -11.58 -20.46
C ASP A 420 -7.53 -11.79 -18.94
N ALA A 421 -7.11 -10.75 -18.23
CA ALA A 421 -6.99 -10.77 -16.76
C ALA A 421 -8.33 -11.06 -16.06
N LEU A 422 -9.40 -10.37 -16.49
CA LEU A 422 -10.74 -10.61 -15.96
C LEU A 422 -11.33 -11.95 -16.40
N ASN A 423 -11.00 -12.43 -17.60
CA ASN A 423 -11.37 -13.78 -18.04
C ASN A 423 -10.71 -14.84 -17.14
N LYS A 424 -9.48 -14.61 -16.70
CA LYS A 424 -8.80 -15.49 -15.74
C LYS A 424 -9.52 -15.53 -14.39
N VAL A 425 -9.99 -14.38 -13.88
CA VAL A 425 -10.85 -14.33 -12.68
C VAL A 425 -12.14 -15.14 -12.89
N TYR A 426 -12.78 -15.01 -14.05
CA TYR A 426 -13.97 -15.79 -14.39
C TYR A 426 -13.69 -17.31 -14.34
N GLU A 427 -12.58 -17.76 -14.93
CA GLU A 427 -12.17 -19.17 -14.92
C GLU A 427 -11.97 -19.69 -13.49
N GLU A 428 -11.26 -18.96 -12.65
CA GLU A 428 -11.05 -19.35 -11.25
C GLU A 428 -12.35 -19.41 -10.44
N LEU A 429 -13.24 -18.44 -10.62
CA LEU A 429 -14.55 -18.43 -9.97
C LEU A 429 -15.45 -19.57 -10.47
N ALA A 430 -15.40 -19.90 -11.76
CA ALA A 430 -16.14 -21.02 -12.32
C ALA A 430 -15.68 -22.35 -11.70
N LEU A 431 -14.37 -22.55 -11.54
CA LEU A 431 -13.80 -23.71 -10.86
C LEU A 431 -14.22 -23.79 -9.39
N LEU A 432 -14.21 -22.66 -8.67
CA LEU A 432 -14.71 -22.62 -7.29
C LEU A 432 -16.19 -22.99 -7.23
N ARG A 433 -17.02 -22.52 -8.16
CA ARG A 433 -18.46 -22.84 -8.21
C ARG A 433 -18.73 -24.33 -8.41
N GLU A 434 -17.93 -25.00 -9.25
CA GLU A 434 -18.05 -26.44 -9.49
C GLU A 434 -17.62 -27.28 -8.27
N ASN A 435 -16.66 -26.76 -7.49
CA ASN A 435 -16.18 -27.44 -6.30
C ASN A 435 -17.19 -27.34 -5.14
N LYS A 436 -17.87 -28.45 -4.82
CA LYS A 436 -18.84 -28.51 -3.71
C LYS A 436 -18.29 -28.13 -2.33
N ARG A 437 -16.96 -28.11 -2.13
CA ARG A 437 -16.31 -27.72 -0.87
C ARG A 437 -16.04 -26.21 -0.75
N SER A 438 -16.27 -25.42 -1.78
CA SER A 438 -15.84 -24.02 -1.84
C SER A 438 -16.73 -23.04 -1.07
N HIS A 439 -17.91 -23.47 -0.60
CA HIS A 439 -18.93 -22.58 -0.03
C HIS A 439 -19.21 -21.35 -0.92
N PHE A 440 -19.21 -21.55 -2.24
CA PHE A 440 -19.27 -20.47 -3.24
C PHE A 440 -20.44 -19.50 -3.03
N ASN A 441 -21.63 -20.02 -2.70
CA ASN A 441 -22.85 -19.20 -2.52
C ASN A 441 -22.87 -18.40 -1.20
N GLU A 442 -21.91 -18.64 -0.31
CA GLU A 442 -21.78 -17.97 1.00
C GLU A 442 -20.51 -17.10 1.07
N THR A 443 -19.65 -17.17 0.04
CA THR A 443 -18.35 -16.51 0.00
C THR A 443 -18.45 -15.22 -0.79
N GLN A 444 -18.06 -14.10 -0.18
CA GLN A 444 -17.99 -12.82 -0.87
C GLN A 444 -16.72 -12.74 -1.72
N ASN A 445 -16.82 -12.10 -2.89
CA ASN A 445 -15.73 -11.99 -3.85
C ASN A 445 -15.48 -10.52 -4.14
N VAL A 446 -14.24 -10.08 -3.92
CA VAL A 446 -13.80 -8.71 -4.14
C VAL A 446 -12.73 -8.72 -5.22
N ILE A 447 -12.93 -7.96 -6.29
CA ILE A 447 -11.98 -7.77 -7.38
C ILE A 447 -11.39 -6.38 -7.26
N ILE A 448 -10.07 -6.28 -7.10
CA ILE A 448 -9.32 -5.03 -7.00
C ILE A 448 -8.45 -4.88 -8.24
N ILE A 449 -8.65 -3.81 -8.99
CA ILE A 449 -7.92 -3.51 -10.23
C ILE A 449 -7.13 -2.22 -10.03
N ALA A 450 -5.81 -2.27 -10.24
CA ALA A 450 -4.96 -1.07 -10.21
C ALA A 450 -4.24 -0.90 -11.55
N THR A 451 -4.61 0.13 -12.32
CA THR A 451 -4.16 0.35 -13.71
C THR A 451 -4.34 1.81 -14.13
N ASP A 452 -3.74 2.19 -15.24
CA ASP A 452 -4.00 3.46 -15.93
C ASP A 452 -5.24 3.41 -16.86
N GLY A 453 -5.74 2.21 -17.17
CA GLY A 453 -6.95 1.97 -17.95
C GLY A 453 -6.79 2.07 -19.46
N TYR A 454 -5.58 2.00 -20.00
CA TYR A 454 -5.38 2.00 -21.46
C TYR A 454 -5.30 0.57 -22.03
N SER A 455 -6.41 -0.17 -22.00
CA SER A 455 -6.48 -1.48 -22.67
C SER A 455 -6.31 -1.30 -24.18
N ASN A 456 -5.29 -1.93 -24.75
CA ASN A 456 -4.93 -1.81 -26.17
C ASN A 456 -4.88 -3.16 -26.90
N MET A 457 -5.13 -4.26 -26.19
CA MET A 457 -5.22 -5.60 -26.74
C MET A 457 -6.47 -6.31 -26.24
N GLY A 458 -6.91 -7.31 -27.01
CA GLY A 458 -8.07 -8.14 -26.68
C GLY A 458 -9.41 -7.42 -26.89
N PRO A 459 -10.52 -8.10 -26.57
CA PRO A 459 -11.85 -7.51 -26.60
C PRO A 459 -12.02 -6.43 -25.52
N ASN A 460 -13.11 -5.66 -25.61
CA ASN A 460 -13.45 -4.71 -24.56
C ASN A 460 -13.59 -5.42 -23.19
N PRO A 461 -12.89 -4.98 -22.13
CA PRO A 461 -12.96 -5.58 -20.80
C PRO A 461 -14.36 -5.63 -20.20
N ILE A 462 -15.25 -4.71 -20.57
CA ILE A 462 -16.64 -4.68 -20.06
C ILE A 462 -17.40 -5.96 -20.42
N ASN A 463 -17.06 -6.60 -21.55
CA ASN A 463 -17.81 -7.75 -22.09
C ASN A 463 -17.73 -9.01 -21.22
N ILE A 464 -16.74 -9.12 -20.32
CA ILE A 464 -16.58 -10.30 -19.45
C ILE A 464 -17.38 -10.18 -18.15
N LEU A 465 -17.67 -8.97 -17.70
CA LEU A 465 -18.31 -8.72 -16.41
C LEU A 465 -19.70 -9.36 -16.29
N PRO A 466 -20.56 -9.37 -17.33
CA PRO A 466 -21.82 -10.11 -17.29
C PRO A 466 -21.62 -11.61 -17.06
N LYS A 467 -20.55 -12.21 -17.61
CA LYS A 467 -20.25 -13.63 -17.38
C LYS A 467 -19.88 -13.90 -15.92
N ILE A 468 -19.06 -13.04 -15.32
CA ILE A 468 -18.71 -13.13 -13.89
C ILE A 468 -19.97 -12.99 -13.02
N ARG A 469 -20.81 -11.98 -13.27
CA ARG A 469 -22.07 -11.76 -12.54
C ARG A 469 -23.03 -12.93 -12.64
N ASN A 470 -23.15 -13.54 -13.82
CA ASN A 470 -23.99 -14.72 -14.05
C ASN A 470 -23.56 -15.93 -13.20
N LEU A 471 -22.29 -16.02 -12.76
CA LEU A 471 -21.87 -17.10 -11.86
C LEU A 471 -22.61 -17.07 -10.52
N PHE A 472 -22.98 -15.86 -10.06
CA PHE A 472 -23.71 -15.62 -8.81
C PHE A 472 -25.23 -15.47 -9.02
N GLY A 473 -25.72 -15.67 -10.25
CA GLY A 473 -27.15 -15.51 -10.57
C GLY A 473 -27.60 -14.05 -10.70
N TYR A 474 -26.67 -13.09 -10.75
CA TYR A 474 -26.99 -11.68 -10.96
C TYR A 474 -27.27 -11.39 -12.43
N LYS A 475 -28.29 -10.57 -12.70
CA LYS A 475 -28.62 -10.10 -14.04
C LYS A 475 -27.75 -8.90 -14.39
N SER A 476 -27.43 -8.73 -15.68
CA SER A 476 -26.76 -7.51 -16.15
C SER A 476 -27.67 -6.30 -15.89
N SER A 477 -27.25 -5.46 -14.96
CA SER A 477 -27.95 -4.27 -14.48
C SER A 477 -26.97 -3.09 -14.46
N ILE A 478 -27.48 -1.86 -14.53
CA ILE A 478 -26.66 -0.66 -14.30
C ILE A 478 -26.51 -0.39 -12.78
N ASP A 479 -27.46 -0.88 -11.99
CA ASP A 479 -27.46 -0.79 -10.52
C ASP A 479 -27.13 -2.17 -9.92
N HIS A 480 -26.01 -2.23 -9.20
CA HIS A 480 -25.49 -3.44 -8.54
C HIS A 480 -25.80 -3.47 -7.04
N THR A 481 -26.70 -2.62 -6.53
CA THR A 481 -26.99 -2.52 -5.08
C THR A 481 -27.45 -3.83 -4.46
N LYS A 482 -28.11 -4.71 -5.23
CA LYS A 482 -28.57 -6.04 -4.79
C LYS A 482 -27.50 -7.13 -4.92
N GLU A 483 -26.32 -6.82 -5.46
CA GLU A 483 -25.22 -7.77 -5.59
C GLU A 483 -24.49 -7.90 -4.25
N GLU A 484 -24.79 -8.95 -3.50
CA GLU A 484 -24.22 -9.11 -2.15
C GLU A 484 -22.83 -9.79 -2.13
N LEU A 485 -22.58 -10.69 -3.09
CA LEU A 485 -21.41 -11.59 -3.13
C LEU A 485 -20.28 -11.13 -4.07
N LEU A 486 -20.44 -9.99 -4.74
CA LEU A 486 -19.46 -9.48 -5.71
C LEU A 486 -19.27 -7.97 -5.59
N ASP A 487 -18.02 -7.53 -5.43
CA ASP A 487 -17.61 -6.12 -5.49
C ASP A 487 -16.42 -5.96 -6.45
N VAL A 488 -16.46 -4.95 -7.31
CA VAL A 488 -15.38 -4.63 -8.25
C VAL A 488 -14.89 -3.22 -7.99
N TYR A 489 -13.68 -3.10 -7.44
CA TYR A 489 -12.98 -1.86 -7.13
C TYR A 489 -11.92 -1.55 -8.18
N VAL A 490 -11.89 -0.30 -8.63
CA VAL A 490 -10.95 0.18 -9.63
C VAL A 490 -10.18 1.38 -9.08
N PHE A 491 -8.87 1.22 -9.00
CA PHE A 491 -7.90 2.26 -8.70
C PHE A 491 -7.27 2.70 -10.02
N ALA A 492 -7.75 3.84 -10.53
CA ALA A 492 -7.15 4.54 -11.65
C ALA A 492 -5.89 5.23 -11.14
N VAL A 493 -4.71 4.68 -11.41
CA VAL A 493 -3.45 5.18 -10.86
C VAL A 493 -2.60 5.82 -11.95
N GLY A 494 -2.21 7.06 -11.73
CA GLY A 494 -1.33 7.81 -12.62
C GLY A 494 -1.93 9.14 -13.05
N GLN A 495 -1.14 9.93 -13.79
CA GLN A 495 -1.52 11.27 -14.20
C GLN A 495 -2.31 11.31 -15.51
N GLN A 496 -2.21 10.26 -16.32
CA GLN A 496 -3.04 10.04 -17.51
C GLN A 496 -3.76 8.72 -17.29
N VAL A 497 -5.07 8.81 -17.11
CA VAL A 497 -5.91 7.64 -16.83
C VAL A 497 -7.15 7.68 -17.71
N ASN A 498 -7.55 6.53 -18.24
CA ASN A 498 -8.79 6.41 -19.00
C ASN A 498 -9.99 6.27 -18.05
N LYS A 499 -10.40 7.38 -17.44
CA LYS A 499 -11.48 7.41 -16.45
C LYS A 499 -12.79 6.80 -16.95
N LYS A 500 -13.12 7.00 -18.23
CA LYS A 500 -14.37 6.51 -18.84
C LYS A 500 -14.40 4.99 -18.91
N GLU A 501 -13.31 4.37 -19.37
CA GLU A 501 -13.20 2.90 -19.40
C GLU A 501 -13.21 2.33 -17.99
N LEU A 502 -12.39 2.87 -17.09
CA LEU A 502 -12.28 2.38 -15.72
C LEU A 502 -13.57 2.51 -14.91
N GLN A 503 -14.33 3.58 -15.13
CA GLN A 503 -15.64 3.74 -14.51
C GLN A 503 -16.63 2.65 -14.94
N SER A 504 -16.60 2.24 -16.21
CA SER A 504 -17.54 1.24 -16.73
C SER A 504 -17.30 -0.18 -16.20
N ILE A 505 -16.16 -0.41 -15.56
CA ILE A 505 -15.75 -1.72 -15.01
C ILE A 505 -16.18 -1.88 -13.54
N ALA A 506 -16.09 -0.79 -12.77
CA ALA A 506 -16.36 -0.80 -11.33
C ALA A 506 -17.83 -1.08 -10.98
N SER A 507 -18.07 -1.58 -9.77
CA SER A 507 -19.43 -1.76 -9.27
C SER A 507 -20.13 -0.42 -9.01
N VAL A 508 -21.42 -0.35 -9.29
CA VAL A 508 -22.27 0.82 -8.99
C VAL A 508 -23.26 0.39 -7.91
N LYS A 509 -22.97 0.75 -6.67
CA LYS A 509 -23.82 0.41 -5.51
C LYS A 509 -24.23 1.66 -4.77
N LYS A 510 -25.38 1.60 -4.12
CA LYS A 510 -25.91 2.65 -3.26
C LYS A 510 -24.91 3.07 -2.19
N ASP A 511 -24.66 4.37 -2.10
CA ASP A 511 -23.77 5.03 -1.13
C ASP A 511 -22.32 4.49 -1.03
N GLU A 512 -21.88 3.74 -2.04
CA GLU A 512 -20.55 3.13 -2.08
C GLU A 512 -19.74 3.60 -3.29
N ARG A 513 -18.47 3.94 -3.04
CA ARG A 513 -17.52 4.32 -4.09
C ARG A 513 -16.66 3.13 -4.48
N HIS A 514 -16.60 2.86 -5.78
CA HIS A 514 -15.82 1.76 -6.34
C HIS A 514 -14.77 2.20 -7.38
N VAL A 515 -14.74 3.48 -7.73
CA VAL A 515 -13.73 4.07 -8.63
C VAL A 515 -12.97 5.13 -7.86
N PHE A 516 -11.65 5.00 -7.82
CA PHE A 516 -10.76 5.93 -7.15
C PHE A 516 -9.67 6.38 -8.10
N VAL A 517 -9.35 7.67 -8.12
CA VAL A 517 -8.30 8.23 -8.96
C VAL A 517 -7.13 8.63 -8.08
N LEU A 518 -5.98 7.98 -8.24
CA LEU A 518 -4.78 8.24 -7.45
C LEU A 518 -3.70 8.86 -8.34
N LYS A 519 -2.95 9.81 -7.77
CA LYS A 519 -1.87 10.52 -8.48
C LYS A 519 -0.76 9.58 -8.93
N ASP A 520 -0.37 8.64 -8.07
CA ASP A 520 0.68 7.67 -8.31
C ASP A 520 0.54 6.42 -7.40
N TYR A 521 1.36 5.40 -7.64
CA TYR A 521 1.33 4.15 -6.88
C TYR A 521 1.82 4.29 -5.43
N ARG A 522 2.48 5.40 -5.04
CA ARG A 522 2.79 5.67 -3.63
C ARG A 522 1.50 5.95 -2.86
N GLN A 523 0.59 6.71 -3.45
CA GLN A 523 -0.73 6.94 -2.86
C GLN A 523 -1.53 5.65 -2.69
N LEU A 524 -1.41 4.68 -3.60
CA LEU A 524 -2.07 3.37 -3.47
C LEU A 524 -1.61 2.65 -2.19
N GLY A 525 -0.29 2.64 -1.93
CA GLY A 525 0.25 2.11 -0.67
C GLY A 525 -0.28 2.86 0.56
N LEU A 526 -0.38 4.20 0.49
CA LEU A 526 -0.96 5.00 1.58
C LEU A 526 -2.44 4.67 1.83
N VAL A 527 -3.25 4.51 0.77
CA VAL A 527 -4.66 4.09 0.89
C VAL A 527 -4.76 2.78 1.64
N PHE A 528 -4.04 1.75 1.20
CA PHE A 528 -4.09 0.45 1.85
C PHE A 528 -3.57 0.53 3.29
N ASN A 529 -2.54 1.34 3.56
CA ASN A 529 -2.05 1.61 4.91
C ASN A 529 -3.02 2.42 5.79
N GLN A 530 -3.96 3.17 5.22
CA GLN A 530 -4.96 3.95 5.97
C GLN A 530 -6.34 3.27 6.04
N MET A 531 -6.61 2.28 5.18
CA MET A 531 -7.91 1.58 5.08
C MET A 531 -8.37 0.93 6.41
N ILE A 532 -7.44 0.62 7.30
CA ILE A 532 -7.75 0.34 8.71
C ILE A 532 -7.94 1.70 9.40
N SER A 533 -9.14 2.23 9.24
CA SER A 533 -9.72 3.29 10.08
C SER A 533 -11.00 2.74 10.75
N ASP A 534 -10.99 1.52 11.30
CA ASP A 534 -10.73 1.31 12.74
C ASP A 534 -11.66 2.06 13.74
N SER A 535 -12.72 2.74 13.29
CA SER A 535 -13.82 3.20 14.15
C SER A 535 -14.90 2.15 14.31
N ALA A 536 -15.00 1.18 13.40
CA ALA A 536 -15.97 0.08 13.46
C ALA A 536 -15.38 -1.24 14.01
N VAL A 537 -14.07 -1.30 14.24
CA VAL A 537 -13.41 -2.53 14.70
C VAL A 537 -13.08 -2.42 16.19
N THR A 538 -13.85 -3.06 17.05
CA THR A 538 -13.62 -3.14 18.51
C THR A 538 -12.50 -4.12 18.91
N LYS A 539 -11.67 -4.55 17.95
CA LYS A 539 -10.66 -5.60 18.14
C LYS A 539 -9.42 -5.09 18.89
N CYS A 540 -8.86 -5.94 19.74
CA CYS A 540 -7.67 -5.64 20.53
C CYS A 540 -6.41 -5.49 19.66
N GLY A 541 -5.40 -4.76 20.13
CA GLY A 541 -4.04 -4.79 19.58
C GLY A 541 -3.97 -4.31 18.13
N VAL A 542 -4.78 -3.34 17.74
CA VAL A 542 -4.72 -2.70 16.42
C VAL A 542 -4.21 -1.27 16.58
N ALA A 543 -3.25 -0.87 15.74
CA ALA A 543 -2.70 0.48 15.71
C ALA A 543 -2.24 0.86 14.30
N GLN A 544 -2.14 2.16 14.03
CA GLN A 544 -1.49 2.67 12.82
C GLN A 544 0.03 2.54 12.92
N GLU A 545 0.68 2.29 11.80
CA GLU A 545 2.15 2.27 11.75
C GLU A 545 2.72 3.70 11.81
N GLU A 546 3.78 3.89 12.60
CA GLU A 546 4.51 5.17 12.67
C GLU A 546 5.17 5.46 11.32
N GLN A 547 4.62 6.44 10.58
CA GLN A 547 5.19 6.90 9.30
C GLN A 547 6.36 7.87 9.52
N ASP A 548 6.39 8.58 10.65
CA ASP A 548 7.43 9.54 11.00
C ASP A 548 7.70 9.51 12.51
N LYS A 549 8.96 9.44 12.93
CA LYS A 549 9.35 9.35 14.36
C LYS A 549 9.13 10.66 15.14
N SER A 550 8.74 11.72 14.44
CA SER A 550 8.58 13.07 14.99
C SER A 550 7.15 13.41 15.45
N GLU A 551 6.13 12.68 14.96
CA GLU A 551 4.73 12.92 15.34
C GLU A 551 4.25 11.96 16.44
N THR A 552 3.87 12.52 17.59
CA THR A 552 3.30 11.79 18.74
C THR A 552 1.80 11.58 18.56
N SER A 553 1.42 10.67 17.66
CA SER A 553 0.00 10.34 17.47
C SER A 553 -0.48 9.27 18.44
N TYR A 554 -1.66 9.47 19.05
CA TYR A 554 -2.35 8.38 19.78
C TYR A 554 -2.73 7.21 18.87
N THR A 555 -2.84 7.42 17.55
CA THR A 555 -3.21 6.36 16.60
C THR A 555 -2.16 5.27 16.46
N SER A 556 -0.89 5.53 16.78
CA SER A 556 0.18 4.52 16.77
C SER A 556 0.27 3.71 18.07
N LYS A 557 -0.40 4.18 19.13
CA LYS A 557 -0.43 3.59 20.47
C LYS A 557 -1.79 3.77 21.16
N PRO A 558 -2.89 3.32 20.55
CA PRO A 558 -4.24 3.64 21.02
C PRO A 558 -4.59 2.98 22.36
N TRP A 559 -3.85 1.97 22.80
CA TRP A 559 -4.01 1.39 24.13
C TRP A 559 -3.31 2.16 25.24
N HIS A 560 -2.41 3.08 24.90
CA HIS A 560 -1.63 3.83 25.88
C HIS A 560 -2.51 4.71 26.75
N VAL A 561 -2.28 4.66 28.06
CA VAL A 561 -2.86 5.63 28.99
C VAL A 561 -1.80 6.22 29.90
N ASP A 562 -2.04 7.46 30.31
CA ASP A 562 -1.32 8.12 31.40
C ASP A 562 -2.18 8.07 32.66
N ILE A 563 -1.60 7.59 33.74
CA ILE A 563 -2.26 7.47 35.04
C ILE A 563 -1.79 8.63 35.90
N LEU A 564 -2.74 9.50 36.23
CA LEU A 564 -2.51 10.73 36.99
C LEU A 564 -2.95 10.50 38.43
N TRP A 565 -1.98 10.41 39.33
CA TRP A 565 -2.17 10.38 40.78
C TRP A 565 -1.02 11.10 41.48
N GLY A 566 -1.30 12.28 42.05
CA GLY A 566 -0.28 13.14 42.65
C GLY A 566 0.73 13.71 41.62
N PRO A 567 1.99 14.00 42.02
CA PRO A 567 3.01 14.55 41.13
C PRO A 567 3.71 13.50 40.25
N ARG A 568 3.43 12.20 40.48
CA ARG A 568 4.03 11.10 39.73
C ARG A 568 3.08 10.69 38.62
N THR A 569 3.61 10.59 37.41
CA THR A 569 2.86 10.06 36.27
C THR A 569 3.33 8.65 35.98
N CYS A 570 2.41 7.69 35.99
CA CYS A 570 2.63 6.34 35.51
C CYS A 570 1.93 6.11 34.18
N ARG A 571 2.19 4.96 33.57
CA ARG A 571 1.52 4.52 32.34
C ARG A 571 0.64 3.31 32.61
N GLY A 572 -0.18 2.98 31.64
CA GLY A 572 -0.98 1.77 31.62
C GLY A 572 -1.38 1.39 30.21
N SER A 573 -2.23 0.38 30.13
CA SER A 573 -2.85 -0.05 28.89
C SER A 573 -4.34 -0.31 29.04
N ILE A 574 -5.12 0.08 28.04
CA ILE A 574 -6.53 -0.29 27.91
C ILE A 574 -6.58 -1.79 27.60
N LEU A 575 -7.29 -2.58 28.41
CA LEU A 575 -7.58 -4.00 28.13
C LEU A 575 -8.99 -4.20 27.56
N THR A 576 -9.93 -3.40 28.04
CA THR A 576 -11.33 -3.40 27.60
C THR A 576 -11.88 -1.96 27.66
N LYS A 577 -13.17 -1.76 27.34
CA LYS A 577 -13.80 -0.44 27.44
C LYS A 577 -13.85 0.10 28.89
N SER A 578 -13.82 -0.78 29.89
CA SER A 578 -13.89 -0.39 31.32
C SER A 578 -12.65 -0.75 32.14
N MET A 579 -11.67 -1.46 31.58
CA MET A 579 -10.52 -1.96 32.36
C MET A 579 -9.19 -1.48 31.80
N VAL A 580 -8.37 -0.92 32.70
CA VAL A 580 -6.98 -0.52 32.45
C VAL A 580 -6.04 -1.35 33.31
N LEU A 581 -4.94 -1.82 32.71
CA LEU A 581 -3.87 -2.55 33.38
C LEU A 581 -2.67 -1.63 33.63
N THR A 582 -2.07 -1.73 34.82
CA THR A 582 -0.88 -0.98 35.21
C THR A 582 -0.10 -1.71 36.31
N ALA A 583 0.96 -1.07 36.82
CA ALA A 583 1.74 -1.54 37.96
C ALA A 583 1.10 -1.11 39.28
N ALA A 584 1.20 -1.93 40.31
CA ALA A 584 0.63 -1.64 41.63
C ALA A 584 1.40 -0.56 42.38
N HIS A 585 2.73 -0.52 42.23
CA HIS A 585 3.58 0.49 42.88
C HIS A 585 3.26 1.93 42.44
N CYS A 586 2.62 2.09 41.27
CA CYS A 586 2.14 3.37 40.77
C CYS A 586 0.98 3.94 41.59
N LEU A 587 0.32 3.11 42.40
CA LEU A 587 -0.94 3.40 43.09
C LEU A 587 -0.78 3.25 44.61
N ILE A 588 0.47 3.15 45.07
CA ILE A 588 0.85 3.23 46.48
C ILE A 588 1.95 4.27 46.67
N LYS A 589 2.02 4.86 47.85
CA LYS A 589 3.09 5.76 48.27
C LYS A 589 3.64 5.29 49.62
N VAL A 590 4.95 5.44 49.78
CA VAL A 590 5.61 5.24 51.06
C VAL A 590 5.72 6.61 51.73
N ASP A 591 5.02 6.78 52.85
CA ASP A 591 4.99 8.01 53.62
C ASP A 591 6.28 8.17 54.45
N SER A 592 6.50 9.37 55.01
CA SER A 592 7.74 9.71 55.73
C SER A 592 7.97 8.87 57.00
N ASP A 593 6.90 8.33 57.58
CA ASP A 593 6.93 7.39 58.71
C ASP A 593 7.14 5.93 58.26
N GLU A 594 7.54 5.76 57.00
CA GLU A 594 7.63 4.51 56.27
C GLU A 594 6.29 3.80 56.04
N SER A 595 5.13 4.29 56.49
CA SER A 595 3.86 3.62 56.23
C SER A 595 3.54 3.57 54.72
N VAL A 596 2.75 2.58 54.29
CA VAL A 596 2.34 2.44 52.88
C VAL A 596 0.88 2.84 52.78
N SER A 597 0.59 3.85 51.97
CA SER A 597 -0.78 4.29 51.70
C SER A 597 -1.14 4.09 50.24
N THR A 598 -2.38 3.66 50.03
CA THR A 598 -2.92 3.31 48.71
C THR A 598 -3.78 4.46 48.17
N ALA A 599 -3.75 4.66 46.86
CA ALA A 599 -4.61 5.60 46.16
C ALA A 599 -6.09 5.27 46.37
N SER A 600 -6.93 6.29 46.59
CA SER A 600 -8.38 6.14 46.44
C SER A 600 -8.75 6.22 44.96
N ALA A 601 -9.73 5.44 44.50
CA ALA A 601 -10.14 5.45 43.09
C ALA A 601 -10.54 6.86 42.61
N GLU A 602 -11.20 7.65 43.45
CA GLU A 602 -11.68 9.00 43.15
C GLU A 602 -10.55 10.00 42.83
N ASP A 603 -9.33 9.72 43.31
CA ASP A 603 -8.13 10.55 43.12
C ASP A 603 -7.38 10.20 41.83
N ILE A 604 -7.76 9.11 41.16
CA ILE A 604 -7.09 8.60 39.96
C ILE A 604 -7.82 9.13 38.72
N THR A 605 -7.08 9.81 37.86
CA THR A 605 -7.54 10.18 36.52
C THR A 605 -6.74 9.45 35.47
N VAL A 606 -7.42 8.73 34.58
CA VAL A 606 -6.82 8.06 33.43
C VAL A 606 -6.96 8.95 32.21
N GLN A 607 -5.84 9.34 31.61
CA GLN A 607 -5.79 10.08 30.35
C GLN A 607 -5.48 9.13 29.20
N HIS A 608 -6.30 9.16 28.15
CA HIS A 608 -6.16 8.35 26.95
C HIS A 608 -6.44 9.20 25.70
N GLY A 609 -6.31 8.62 24.50
CA GLY A 609 -6.37 9.40 23.26
C GLY A 609 -7.71 10.07 22.91
N ASN A 610 -8.80 9.80 23.64
CA ASN A 610 -10.08 10.51 23.50
C ASN A 610 -10.37 11.48 24.64
N GLY A 611 -9.51 11.59 25.65
CA GLY A 611 -9.74 12.49 26.78
C GLY A 611 -9.34 11.90 28.12
N ARG A 612 -10.08 12.28 29.17
CA ARG A 612 -9.81 11.89 30.55
C ARG A 612 -11.04 11.24 31.16
N VAL A 613 -10.83 10.16 31.91
CA VAL A 613 -11.87 9.42 32.63
C VAL A 613 -11.41 9.17 34.06
N LYS A 614 -12.30 9.33 35.03
CA LYS A 614 -12.01 9.04 36.44
C LYS A 614 -12.11 7.55 36.72
N ALA A 615 -11.30 7.05 37.65
CA ALA A 615 -11.45 5.68 38.12
C ALA A 615 -12.68 5.51 39.01
N MET A 616 -13.34 4.36 38.87
CA MET A 616 -14.45 3.91 39.72
C MET A 616 -13.96 2.93 40.79
N GLU A 617 -13.02 2.07 40.44
CA GLU A 617 -12.52 1.02 41.31
C GLU A 617 -11.01 0.83 41.08
N LEU A 618 -10.30 0.53 42.16
CA LEU A 618 -8.89 0.15 42.13
C LEU A 618 -8.75 -1.27 42.67
N ILE A 619 -8.09 -2.15 41.90
CA ILE A 619 -7.88 -3.54 42.25
C ILE A 619 -6.38 -3.86 42.20
N LEU A 620 -5.74 -3.86 43.36
CA LEU A 620 -4.35 -4.33 43.50
C LEU A 620 -4.32 -5.85 43.60
N HIS A 621 -3.26 -6.49 43.08
CA HIS A 621 -3.08 -7.91 43.31
C HIS A 621 -2.89 -8.18 44.83
N PRO A 622 -3.62 -9.15 45.43
CA PRO A 622 -3.68 -9.32 46.88
C PRO A 622 -2.36 -9.75 47.54
N ARG A 623 -1.41 -10.25 46.74
CA ARG A 623 -0.05 -10.64 47.19
C ARG A 623 1.02 -9.58 46.93
N PHE A 624 0.63 -8.42 46.39
CA PHE A 624 1.58 -7.31 46.24
C PHE A 624 1.90 -6.72 47.62
N ASP A 625 3.16 -6.79 48.01
CA ASP A 625 3.67 -6.20 49.24
C ASP A 625 5.06 -5.61 49.01
N LEU A 626 5.12 -4.28 48.92
CA LEU A 626 6.36 -3.53 48.68
C LEU A 626 7.42 -3.78 49.77
N LYS A 627 7.00 -4.20 50.98
CA LYS A 627 7.88 -4.45 52.12
C LYS A 627 8.09 -5.92 52.42
N GLY A 628 7.65 -6.83 51.55
CA GLY A 628 7.64 -8.27 51.80
C GLY A 628 9.00 -8.90 52.08
N LEU A 629 10.11 -8.21 51.78
CA LEU A 629 11.49 -8.64 52.08
C LEU A 629 12.25 -7.64 52.97
N LYS A 630 11.53 -6.77 53.71
CA LYS A 630 12.16 -5.77 54.58
C LYS A 630 12.99 -6.41 55.70
N ASP A 631 12.56 -7.56 56.22
CA ASP A 631 13.27 -8.38 57.21
C ASP A 631 14.64 -8.88 56.71
N LYS A 632 14.79 -9.00 55.39
CA LYS A 632 16.04 -9.37 54.72
C LYS A 632 16.87 -8.18 54.23
N ASN A 633 16.54 -6.96 54.66
CA ASN A 633 17.21 -5.72 54.26
C ASN A 633 17.05 -5.38 52.77
N VAL A 634 15.92 -5.78 52.16
CA VAL A 634 15.50 -5.31 50.82
C VAL A 634 14.47 -4.20 51.01
N LYS A 635 14.77 -3.00 50.48
CA LYS A 635 13.94 -1.80 50.71
C LYS A 635 12.57 -1.86 50.02
N GLU A 636 12.55 -2.35 48.79
CA GLU A 636 11.37 -2.40 47.95
C GLU A 636 11.33 -3.76 47.23
N PHE A 637 10.19 -4.45 47.34
CA PHE A 637 9.96 -5.75 46.75
C PHE A 637 8.78 -5.70 45.78
N TYR A 638 9.07 -5.87 44.50
CA TYR A 638 8.12 -5.63 43.41
C TYR A 638 7.41 -6.91 42.92
N ASP A 639 7.41 -8.01 43.68
CA ASP A 639 6.66 -9.20 43.26
C ASP A 639 5.16 -8.93 43.25
N TYR A 640 4.45 -9.47 42.26
CA TYR A 640 3.03 -9.16 42.00
C TYR A 640 2.73 -7.66 41.76
N ASP A 641 3.68 -6.88 41.25
CA ASP A 641 3.50 -5.45 40.93
C ASP A 641 2.57 -5.23 39.72
N ILE A 642 1.27 -5.48 39.91
CA ILE A 642 0.21 -5.39 38.91
C ILE A 642 -1.09 -4.90 39.55
N ALA A 643 -1.82 -4.06 38.83
CA ALA A 643 -3.10 -3.52 39.27
C ALA A 643 -4.05 -3.31 38.10
N LEU A 644 -5.35 -3.42 38.38
CA LEU A 644 -6.44 -3.07 37.48
C LEU A 644 -7.16 -1.82 37.97
N ILE A 645 -7.51 -0.94 37.04
CA ILE A 645 -8.33 0.24 37.29
C ILE A 645 -9.62 0.08 36.49
N ARG A 646 -10.76 0.05 37.18
CA ARG A 646 -12.09 0.04 36.55
C ARG A 646 -12.55 1.47 36.28
N LEU A 647 -13.09 1.69 35.10
CA LEU A 647 -13.59 2.97 34.60
C LEU A 647 -15.08 2.84 34.25
N SER A 648 -15.75 3.98 34.08
CA SER A 648 -17.17 4.00 33.69
C SER A 648 -17.39 3.47 32.27
N ASP A 649 -16.69 4.04 31.29
CA ASP A 649 -16.61 3.53 29.92
C ASP A 649 -15.57 4.35 29.13
N ILE A 650 -14.86 3.70 28.22
CA ILE A 650 -14.00 4.34 27.22
C ILE A 650 -14.68 4.16 25.86
N THR A 651 -15.07 5.27 25.24
CA THR A 651 -15.51 5.25 23.84
C THR A 651 -14.37 4.79 22.95
N ILE A 652 -14.52 3.64 22.30
CA ILE A 652 -13.50 3.09 21.40
C ILE A 652 -13.38 3.94 20.14
N SER A 653 -12.16 4.28 19.74
CA SER A 653 -11.87 5.07 18.53
C SER A 653 -10.49 4.75 17.97
N LYS A 654 -10.10 5.41 16.88
CA LYS A 654 -8.71 5.36 16.37
C LYS A 654 -7.63 5.81 17.36
N ASN A 655 -7.99 6.54 18.41
CA ASN A 655 -7.06 7.06 19.41
C ASN A 655 -7.13 6.29 20.75
N ALA A 656 -8.15 5.46 20.97
CA ALA A 656 -8.34 4.74 22.24
C ALA A 656 -8.91 3.34 21.99
N ARG A 657 -8.08 2.30 22.14
CA ARG A 657 -8.43 0.88 21.86
C ARG A 657 -7.75 -0.08 22.82
N PRO A 658 -8.34 -1.25 23.08
CA PRO A 658 -7.69 -2.27 23.88
C PRO A 658 -6.43 -2.84 23.20
N ILE A 659 -5.41 -3.20 23.97
CA ILE A 659 -4.31 -4.08 23.53
C ILE A 659 -4.70 -5.55 23.71
N CYS A 660 -4.14 -6.48 22.92
CA CYS A 660 -4.47 -7.89 23.09
C CYS A 660 -3.79 -8.48 24.33
N LEU A 661 -4.61 -9.08 25.21
CA LEU A 661 -4.13 -9.86 26.36
C LEU A 661 -3.99 -11.34 25.95
N PRO A 662 -2.83 -11.99 26.14
CA PRO A 662 -2.64 -13.41 25.88
C PRO A 662 -3.66 -14.30 26.62
N CYS A 663 -3.75 -15.56 26.19
CA CYS A 663 -4.68 -16.55 26.77
C CYS A 663 -6.17 -16.15 26.72
N THR A 664 -6.55 -15.35 25.72
CA THR A 664 -7.95 -14.99 25.42
C THR A 664 -8.34 -15.46 24.02
N SER A 665 -9.62 -15.72 23.81
CA SER A 665 -10.18 -16.09 22.50
C SER A 665 -9.92 -15.01 21.45
N SER A 666 -9.99 -13.73 21.83
CA SER A 666 -9.64 -12.61 20.95
C SER A 666 -8.18 -12.65 20.51
N SER A 667 -7.26 -12.97 21.42
CA SER A 667 -5.86 -13.14 21.07
C SER A 667 -5.62 -14.39 20.23
N ASN A 668 -6.38 -15.46 20.47
CA ASN A 668 -6.28 -16.71 19.71
C ASN A 668 -6.65 -16.48 18.23
N ARG A 669 -7.75 -15.76 18.01
CA ARG A 669 -8.18 -15.33 16.67
C ARG A 669 -7.17 -14.36 16.04
N ALA A 670 -6.64 -13.41 16.80
CA ALA A 670 -5.59 -12.49 16.33
C ALA A 670 -4.28 -13.19 15.93
N LEU A 671 -3.93 -14.30 16.59
CA LEU A 671 -2.76 -15.12 16.27
C LEU A 671 -3.02 -16.13 15.14
N ARG A 672 -4.29 -16.27 14.70
CA ARG A 672 -4.76 -17.30 13.76
C ARG A 672 -4.41 -18.72 14.22
N MET A 673 -4.60 -18.95 15.50
CA MET A 673 -4.40 -20.26 16.12
C MET A 673 -5.72 -21.05 16.14
N ALA A 674 -5.63 -22.37 16.31
CA ALA A 674 -6.80 -23.23 16.31
C ALA A 674 -7.73 -22.90 17.49
N PRO A 675 -9.07 -23.03 17.37
CA PRO A 675 -10.01 -22.67 18.44
C PRO A 675 -9.74 -23.38 19.78
N ASP A 676 -9.16 -24.58 19.74
CA ASP A 676 -8.78 -25.42 20.88
C ASP A 676 -7.37 -25.13 21.42
N SER A 677 -6.73 -24.05 20.97
CA SER A 677 -5.38 -23.71 21.41
C SER A 677 -5.34 -23.35 22.90
N THR A 678 -4.23 -23.68 23.56
CA THR A 678 -4.05 -23.45 25.01
C THR A 678 -3.26 -22.18 25.31
N CYS A 679 -3.35 -21.71 26.56
CA CYS A 679 -2.55 -20.59 27.05
C CYS A 679 -1.03 -20.82 26.89
N ASP A 680 -0.55 -22.06 27.08
CA ASP A 680 0.86 -22.41 26.88
C ASP A 680 1.27 -22.35 25.40
N GLN A 681 0.39 -22.76 24.49
CA GLN A 681 0.66 -22.61 23.06
C GLN A 681 0.74 -21.12 22.66
N HIS A 682 -0.09 -20.24 23.24
CA HIS A 682 0.05 -18.80 23.08
C HIS A 682 1.41 -18.29 23.57
N LYS A 683 1.81 -18.71 24.78
CA LYS A 683 3.10 -18.35 25.36
C LYS A 683 4.24 -18.75 24.44
N ASN A 684 4.24 -19.98 23.95
CA ASN A 684 5.26 -20.49 23.04
C ASN A 684 5.24 -19.75 21.69
N MET A 685 4.07 -19.45 21.11
CA MET A 685 3.96 -18.70 19.86
C MET A 685 4.57 -17.29 19.98
N LEU A 686 4.26 -16.60 21.08
CA LEU A 686 4.70 -15.23 21.34
C LEU A 686 6.18 -15.16 21.76
N LEU A 687 6.64 -16.12 22.56
CA LEU A 687 7.95 -16.14 23.23
C LEU A 687 8.75 -17.40 22.87
N HIS A 688 8.95 -17.67 21.58
CA HIS A 688 9.70 -18.85 21.11
C HIS A 688 11.22 -18.63 21.03
N LEU A 689 11.70 -17.39 21.13
CA LEU A 689 13.13 -17.07 20.97
C LEU A 689 13.75 -16.74 22.33
N ASP A 690 14.94 -17.26 22.61
CA ASP A 690 15.73 -16.93 23.80
C ASP A 690 15.94 -15.41 23.97
N GLU A 691 16.04 -14.68 22.85
CA GLU A 691 15.97 -13.22 22.79
C GLU A 691 14.79 -12.81 21.90
N THR A 692 13.64 -12.51 22.51
CA THR A 692 12.43 -12.13 21.76
C THR A 692 12.36 -10.60 21.59
N PRO A 693 12.29 -10.07 20.34
CA PRO A 693 12.08 -8.64 20.11
C PRO A 693 10.74 -8.16 20.68
N ALA A 694 10.76 -7.07 21.44
CA ALA A 694 9.60 -6.49 22.09
C ALA A 694 9.62 -4.97 22.02
N GLN A 695 8.51 -4.34 22.38
CA GLN A 695 8.36 -2.90 22.38
C GLN A 695 7.65 -2.42 23.66
N PHE A 696 7.95 -1.20 24.05
CA PHE A 696 7.23 -0.46 25.09
C PHE A 696 7.03 0.99 24.62
N ILE A 697 6.31 1.80 25.41
CA ILE A 697 6.09 3.22 25.08
C ILE A 697 6.98 4.07 25.98
N ARG A 698 7.99 4.70 25.38
CA ARG A 698 8.97 5.52 26.12
C ARG A 698 8.44 6.93 26.31
N GLN A 699 8.42 7.38 27.55
CA GLN A 699 7.92 8.68 28.03
C GLN A 699 6.50 9.00 27.57
N GLY A 700 5.69 8.01 27.21
CA GLY A 700 4.33 8.21 26.67
C GLY A 700 4.26 8.72 25.23
N THR A 701 5.40 8.81 24.53
CA THR A 701 5.51 9.50 23.24
C THR A 701 5.56 8.56 22.04
N HIS A 702 6.55 7.67 21.97
CA HIS A 702 6.82 6.80 20.83
C HIS A 702 7.12 5.37 21.26
N ARG A 703 6.93 4.42 20.33
CA ARG A 703 7.30 3.02 20.57
C ARG A 703 8.80 2.87 20.55
N SER A 704 9.32 2.15 21.54
CA SER A 704 10.75 1.92 21.74
C SER A 704 11.04 0.42 21.75
N ASP A 705 12.04 0.03 20.96
CA ASP A 705 12.41 -1.38 20.79
C ASP A 705 13.28 -1.88 21.94
N THR A 706 12.96 -3.07 22.44
CA THR A 706 13.73 -3.80 23.45
C THR A 706 13.75 -5.30 23.16
N ARG A 707 14.37 -6.10 24.02
CA ARG A 707 14.42 -7.56 23.89
C ARG A 707 14.17 -8.24 25.21
N ILE A 708 13.30 -9.24 25.19
CA ILE A 708 13.00 -10.10 26.33
C ILE A 708 13.98 -11.27 26.32
N HIS A 709 14.72 -11.43 27.41
CA HIS A 709 15.64 -12.53 27.63
C HIS A 709 14.94 -13.66 28.38
N ILE A 710 14.72 -14.78 27.68
CA ILE A 710 14.09 -15.99 28.20
C ILE A 710 15.02 -17.19 28.01
N GLY A 711 14.58 -18.38 28.43
CA GLY A 711 15.32 -19.63 28.23
C GLY A 711 16.77 -19.54 28.71
N ALA A 712 17.71 -19.87 27.83
CA ALA A 712 19.14 -19.88 28.16
C ALA A 712 19.73 -18.48 28.47
N LYS A 713 19.08 -17.40 28.00
CA LYS A 713 19.56 -16.01 28.18
C LYS A 713 19.02 -15.33 29.42
N ARG A 714 17.98 -15.91 30.04
CA ARG A 714 17.34 -15.36 31.25
C ARG A 714 18.32 -15.20 32.40
N GLY A 715 19.14 -16.22 32.67
CA GLY A 715 20.08 -16.23 33.80
C GLY A 715 21.06 -15.06 33.74
N SER A 716 21.71 -14.85 32.59
CA SER A 716 22.64 -13.73 32.38
C SER A 716 21.96 -12.35 32.49
N CYS A 717 20.68 -12.25 32.14
CA CYS A 717 19.95 -10.98 32.26
C CYS A 717 19.65 -10.64 33.72
N ILE A 718 19.19 -11.64 34.50
CA ILE A 718 18.83 -11.46 35.90
C ILE A 718 20.06 -11.21 36.78
N GLU A 719 21.21 -11.78 36.42
CA GLU A 719 22.44 -11.65 37.20
C GLU A 719 22.88 -10.19 37.40
N GLU A 720 22.58 -9.30 36.45
CA GLU A 720 22.88 -7.87 36.56
C GLU A 720 22.13 -7.18 37.72
N ALA A 721 20.98 -7.71 38.14
CA ALA A 721 20.24 -7.19 39.28
C ALA A 721 20.91 -7.48 40.62
N ARG A 722 21.92 -8.35 40.69
CA ARG A 722 22.66 -8.60 41.93
C ARG A 722 23.25 -7.32 42.52
N SER A 723 23.69 -6.40 41.66
CA SER A 723 24.20 -5.09 42.05
C SER A 723 23.18 -4.20 42.79
N THR A 724 21.89 -4.49 42.65
CA THR A 724 20.80 -3.73 43.30
C THR A 724 20.46 -4.26 44.70
N ILE A 725 20.93 -5.45 45.05
CA ILE A 725 20.73 -6.07 46.36
C ILE A 725 21.83 -5.56 47.31
N PRO A 726 21.48 -4.99 48.47
CA PRO A 726 22.49 -4.49 49.42
C PRO A 726 23.47 -5.60 49.86
N GLU A 727 24.75 -5.27 50.04
CA GLU A 727 25.80 -6.24 50.45
C GLU A 727 25.47 -6.98 51.77
N HIS A 728 24.73 -6.33 52.67
CA HIS A 728 24.30 -6.90 53.95
C HIS A 728 22.89 -7.52 53.91
N SER A 729 22.32 -7.72 52.71
CA SER A 729 21.04 -8.40 52.54
C SER A 729 21.21 -9.91 52.72
N THR A 730 20.26 -10.54 53.41
CA THR A 730 20.18 -12.01 53.49
C THR A 730 19.32 -12.61 52.38
N ALA A 731 18.73 -11.76 51.52
CA ALA A 731 17.91 -12.21 50.40
C ALA A 731 18.76 -12.75 49.24
N SER A 732 18.35 -13.89 48.69
CA SER A 732 18.95 -14.41 47.45
C SER A 732 18.40 -13.68 46.22
N LEU A 733 19.15 -13.73 45.11
CA LEU A 733 18.72 -13.13 43.84
C LEU A 733 17.38 -13.71 43.34
N SER A 734 17.14 -15.01 43.54
CA SER A 734 15.87 -15.67 43.19
C SER A 734 14.69 -15.28 44.09
N GLU A 735 14.95 -14.80 45.31
CA GLU A 735 13.90 -14.28 46.18
C GLU A 735 13.46 -12.88 45.76
N VAL A 736 14.40 -12.05 45.28
CA VAL A 736 14.11 -10.70 44.77
C VAL A 736 13.54 -10.76 43.36
N ILE A 737 14.16 -11.55 42.48
CA ILE A 737 13.75 -11.74 41.07
C ILE A 737 13.06 -13.08 40.92
N THR A 738 11.76 -13.04 41.14
CA THR A 738 10.91 -14.21 41.07
C THR A 738 10.61 -14.63 39.62
N ASP A 739 10.03 -15.82 39.43
CA ASP A 739 9.62 -16.31 38.10
C ASP A 739 8.52 -15.47 37.42
N ARG A 740 7.93 -14.51 38.15
CA ARG A 740 6.94 -13.57 37.60
C ARG A 740 7.61 -12.49 36.75
N PHE A 741 8.90 -12.22 36.96
CA PHE A 741 9.58 -11.17 36.20
C PHE A 741 10.04 -11.63 34.82
N MET A 742 9.83 -10.81 33.80
CA MET A 742 10.60 -10.82 32.56
C MET A 742 11.75 -9.83 32.66
N CYS A 743 12.89 -10.17 32.05
CA CYS A 743 14.07 -9.31 32.04
C CYS A 743 14.35 -8.83 30.62
N THR A 744 14.59 -7.53 30.47
CA THR A 744 14.91 -6.90 29.18
C THR A 744 16.17 -6.04 29.29
N GLY A 745 16.80 -5.76 28.16
CA GLY A 745 18.01 -4.95 28.08
C GLY A 745 18.86 -5.30 26.87
N GLY A 746 19.85 -4.46 26.58
CA GLY A 746 20.71 -4.60 25.41
C GLY A 746 21.97 -5.43 25.68
N THR A 747 22.60 -5.89 24.61
CA THR A 747 23.96 -6.46 24.64
C THR A 747 24.89 -5.61 23.78
N GLU A 748 26.21 -5.81 23.86
CA GLU A 748 27.19 -5.08 23.03
C GLU A 748 26.85 -5.13 21.53
N LYS A 749 26.31 -6.26 21.06
CA LYS A 749 25.95 -6.50 19.65
C LYS A 749 24.57 -5.94 19.28
N ASN A 750 23.70 -5.69 20.26
CA ASN A 750 22.32 -5.27 20.06
C ASN A 750 21.95 -4.20 21.07
N ARG A 751 22.26 -2.93 20.74
CA ARG A 751 21.82 -1.77 21.53
C ARG A 751 20.31 -1.64 21.42
N VAL A 752 19.62 -1.51 22.55
CA VAL A 752 18.16 -1.39 22.63
C VAL A 752 17.76 -0.21 23.51
N GLN A 753 16.48 0.16 23.46
CA GLN A 753 15.90 1.16 24.33
C GLN A 753 15.51 0.56 25.71
N LEU A 754 15.44 1.41 26.73
CA LEU A 754 15.34 1.11 28.16
C LEU A 754 14.35 2.12 28.74
N THR A 755 13.66 1.71 29.79
CA THR A 755 12.55 2.46 30.37
C THR A 755 13.03 3.70 31.12
N CYS A 756 12.25 4.76 31.05
CA CYS A 756 12.45 5.96 31.85
C CYS A 756 11.61 5.95 33.12
N LYS A 757 12.01 6.76 34.10
CA LYS A 757 11.13 7.07 35.22
C LYS A 757 9.86 7.73 34.69
N GLY A 758 8.72 7.10 34.98
CA GLY A 758 7.40 7.49 34.44
C GLY A 758 6.88 6.60 33.31
N ASP A 759 7.67 5.61 32.85
CA ASP A 759 7.19 4.53 31.96
C ASP A 759 6.59 3.36 32.72
N SER A 760 6.82 3.31 34.04
CA SER A 760 6.27 2.34 34.98
C SER A 760 4.76 2.16 34.84
N GLY A 761 4.32 0.91 34.89
CA GLY A 761 2.95 0.49 34.62
C GLY A 761 2.60 0.36 33.15
N GLY A 762 3.45 0.85 32.24
CA GLY A 762 3.22 0.74 30.80
C GLY A 762 3.24 -0.71 30.29
N PRO A 763 2.69 -0.95 29.10
CA PRO A 763 2.71 -2.29 28.51
C PRO A 763 4.09 -2.60 27.90
N LEU A 764 4.61 -3.79 28.18
CA LEU A 764 5.61 -4.45 27.36
C LEU A 764 4.89 -5.40 26.40
N PHE A 765 5.03 -5.18 25.10
CA PHE A 765 4.23 -5.86 24.09
C PHE A 765 5.03 -6.33 22.88
N LEU A 766 4.45 -7.29 22.17
CA LEU A 766 5.01 -7.92 20.98
C LEU A 766 4.12 -7.64 19.78
N ARG A 767 4.71 -7.49 18.60
CA ARG A 767 3.99 -7.42 17.34
C ARG A 767 4.02 -8.77 16.63
N LYS A 768 2.86 -9.33 16.32
CA LYS A 768 2.68 -10.52 15.49
C LYS A 768 1.49 -10.34 14.56
N ARG A 769 1.65 -10.66 13.26
CA ARG A 769 0.57 -10.54 12.25
C ARG A 769 -0.13 -9.17 12.25
N MET A 770 0.63 -8.08 12.34
CA MET A 770 0.10 -6.70 12.44
C MET A 770 -0.78 -6.44 13.68
N ARG A 771 -0.74 -7.32 14.69
CA ARG A 771 -1.45 -7.18 15.96
C ARG A 771 -0.45 -7.05 17.11
N TYR A 772 -0.85 -6.34 18.16
CA TYR A 772 -0.03 -6.02 19.33
C TYR A 772 -0.54 -6.74 20.57
N PHE A 773 0.34 -7.50 21.23
CA PHE A 773 0.03 -8.37 22.36
C PHE A 773 0.85 -7.96 23.58
N GLN A 774 0.19 -7.58 24.67
CA GLN A 774 0.87 -7.26 25.92
C GLN A 774 1.28 -8.53 26.65
N VAL A 775 2.58 -8.69 26.90
CA VAL A 775 3.13 -9.88 27.58
C VAL A 775 3.65 -9.59 28.97
N ALA A 776 3.87 -8.33 29.31
CA ALA A 776 4.23 -7.90 30.66
C ALA A 776 3.83 -6.45 30.95
N VAL A 777 3.95 -6.07 32.22
CA VAL A 777 3.78 -4.70 32.74
C VAL A 777 5.15 -4.17 33.17
N VAL A 778 5.53 -2.98 32.71
CA VAL A 778 6.78 -2.33 33.12
C VAL A 778 6.76 -2.08 34.62
N SER A 779 7.75 -2.59 35.36
CA SER A 779 7.81 -2.50 36.81
C SER A 779 8.96 -1.60 37.25
N TRP A 780 10.20 -2.08 37.19
CA TRP A 780 11.38 -1.35 37.68
C TRP A 780 12.63 -1.67 36.84
N GLY A 781 13.71 -0.90 37.03
CA GLY A 781 14.98 -1.10 36.32
C GLY A 781 16.20 -0.93 37.23
N THR A 782 17.34 -1.52 36.86
CA THR A 782 18.56 -1.54 37.68
C THR A 782 19.26 -0.20 37.76
N LYS A 783 19.06 0.68 36.77
CA LYS A 783 19.70 2.00 36.68
C LYS A 783 18.71 3.05 36.22
N GLN A 784 18.76 4.23 36.84
CA GLN A 784 18.00 5.39 36.38
C GLN A 784 18.74 6.06 35.22
N ILE A 785 18.25 5.88 34.00
CA ILE A 785 18.88 6.39 32.76
C ILE A 785 18.18 7.63 32.17
N CYS A 786 16.94 7.91 32.58
CA CYS A 786 16.19 9.08 32.13
C CYS A 786 15.00 9.38 33.06
N ASP A 787 14.63 10.66 33.11
CA ASP A 787 13.42 11.16 33.78
C ASP A 787 12.87 12.40 33.03
N SER A 788 12.01 13.20 33.68
CA SER A 788 11.46 14.43 33.09
C SER A 788 12.48 15.57 32.84
N GLN A 789 13.68 15.48 33.40
CA GLN A 789 14.71 16.53 33.37
C GLN A 789 16.05 16.06 32.79
N THR A 790 16.26 14.74 32.64
CA THR A 790 17.52 14.13 32.22
C THR A 790 17.31 13.04 31.16
N ASP A 791 18.15 13.03 30.12
CA ASP A 791 18.22 11.96 29.12
C ASP A 791 19.71 11.63 28.89
N VAL A 792 20.13 10.43 29.32
CA VAL A 792 21.54 10.02 29.25
C VAL A 792 21.86 9.55 27.82
N LYS A 793 22.88 10.17 27.19
CA LYS A 793 23.28 9.88 25.81
C LYS A 793 23.96 8.51 25.62
N GLU A 794 24.63 7.98 26.65
CA GLU A 794 25.31 6.68 26.61
C GLU A 794 24.73 5.69 27.61
N TRP A 795 24.44 4.51 27.12
CA TRP A 795 23.52 3.57 27.75
C TRP A 795 24.33 2.46 28.43
N PRO A 796 24.26 2.31 29.76
CA PRO A 796 25.05 1.30 30.47
C PRO A 796 24.69 -0.10 29.99
N GLN A 797 25.70 -0.89 29.62
CA GLN A 797 25.50 -2.22 29.04
C GLN A 797 24.95 -3.24 30.05
N ASP A 798 25.10 -2.97 31.33
CA ASP A 798 24.60 -3.73 32.48
C ASP A 798 23.23 -3.23 32.97
N ALA A 799 22.66 -2.19 32.36
CA ALA A 799 21.30 -1.74 32.69
C ALA A 799 20.27 -2.77 32.19
N ARG A 800 19.34 -3.14 33.08
CA ARG A 800 18.24 -4.07 32.80
C ARG A 800 16.94 -3.49 33.32
N ASP A 801 15.86 -3.78 32.60
CA ASP A 801 14.49 -3.50 33.05
C ASP A 801 13.76 -4.82 33.34
N PHE A 802 13.01 -4.82 34.43
CA PHE A 802 12.20 -5.92 34.92
C PHE A 802 10.71 -5.60 34.78
N HIS A 803 9.96 -6.59 34.32
CA HIS A 803 8.55 -6.46 33.96
C HIS A 803 7.74 -7.60 34.55
N ILE A 804 6.52 -7.35 35.02
CA ILE A 804 5.66 -8.40 35.54
C ILE A 804 4.97 -9.13 34.38
N SER A 805 5.33 -10.40 34.21
CA SER A 805 4.73 -11.31 33.22
C SER A 805 3.24 -11.49 33.50
N VAL A 806 2.41 -11.35 32.46
CA VAL A 806 0.97 -11.59 32.60
C VAL A 806 0.65 -13.09 32.70
N PHE A 807 1.51 -13.99 32.18
CA PHE A 807 1.22 -15.43 32.09
C PHE A 807 1.03 -16.12 33.46
N PRO A 808 1.93 -15.97 34.45
CA PRO A 808 1.73 -16.54 35.79
C PRO A 808 0.54 -15.91 36.54
N LEU A 809 0.06 -14.75 36.09
CA LEU A 809 -1.00 -13.97 36.72
C LEU A 809 -2.35 -14.13 36.01
N MET A 810 -2.42 -14.98 34.99
CA MET A 810 -3.66 -15.28 34.27
C MET A 810 -4.81 -15.72 35.17
N PRO A 811 -4.62 -16.54 36.24
CA PRO A 811 -5.73 -16.86 37.15
C PRO A 811 -6.37 -15.62 37.79
N TRP A 812 -5.56 -14.65 38.22
CA TRP A 812 -6.03 -13.40 38.82
C TRP A 812 -6.67 -12.48 37.76
N LEU A 813 -6.03 -12.35 36.60
CA LEU A 813 -6.59 -11.58 35.48
C LEU A 813 -7.94 -12.15 35.03
N LYS A 814 -8.06 -13.48 34.90
CA LYS A 814 -9.32 -14.17 34.55
C LYS A 814 -10.40 -13.91 35.59
N GLN A 815 -10.07 -13.97 36.88
CA GLN A 815 -11.02 -13.67 37.95
C GLN A 815 -11.68 -12.29 37.79
N HIS A 816 -10.95 -11.28 37.33
CA HIS A 816 -11.45 -9.90 37.24
C HIS A 816 -11.92 -9.48 35.85
N LEU A 817 -11.52 -10.20 34.80
CA LEU A 817 -11.81 -9.85 33.42
C LEU A 817 -12.76 -10.84 32.71
N HIS A 818 -13.15 -11.96 33.33
CA HIS A 818 -13.98 -12.99 32.67
C HIS A 818 -15.36 -12.51 32.17
N GLU A 819 -15.91 -11.44 32.76
CA GLU A 819 -17.17 -10.85 32.32
C GLU A 819 -17.03 -10.06 31.00
N GLU A 820 -15.82 -9.59 30.70
CA GLU A 820 -15.53 -8.72 29.55
C GLU A 820 -14.62 -9.39 28.49
N LEU A 821 -13.87 -10.42 28.89
CA LEU A 821 -12.95 -11.18 28.04
C LEU A 821 -13.17 -12.69 28.18
N GLU A 822 -13.25 -13.36 27.04
CA GLU A 822 -13.29 -14.82 26.99
C GLU A 822 -11.87 -15.38 27.07
N PHE A 823 -11.56 -16.12 28.13
CA PHE A 823 -10.25 -16.74 28.35
C PHE A 823 -10.22 -18.17 27.80
N LEU A 824 -9.04 -18.55 27.29
CA LEU A 824 -8.78 -19.93 26.90
C LEU A 824 -8.81 -20.87 28.11
N PRO A 825 -8.99 -22.19 27.86
CA PRO A 825 -8.92 -23.23 28.88
C PRO A 825 -7.65 -23.16 29.73
#